data_AF-A0A9P8PWD4-F1
#
_entry.id   AF-A0A9P8PWD4-F1
#
_cell.length_a   1.000
_cell.length_b   1.000
_cell.length_c   1.000
_cell.angle_alpha   90.00
_cell.angle_beta   90.00
_cell.angle_gamma   90.00
#
_symmetry.space_group_name_H-M   'P 1'
#
loop_
_entity.id
_entity.type
_entity.pdbx_description
1 polymer ?
#
loop_
_entity_poly.entity_id
_entity_poly.type
_entity_poly.pdbx_seq_one_letter_code
_entity_poly.pdbx_strand_id
1 'polypeptide(L)'
;MTTNFQLHTLVEFCLKKRTTPLVFQSLLKQINHKQEISVQDVTDLLKKETDLDPLLLIYISTSSLGDNTTNLKLSVILNALHAATSSNQLLILSSLASQLRILTDENLPFTSYEVSDVISSFINYLKFLSSNKSEDVQILSSSAELSHGLLTKLQHESSVQQLLQSNNEFFVSYIDLLRSKSLLIAEDLELSFNKSIKRTSISASFSTSTNPNVPSHLSYIKINKSAKTIWLSNAIETWSTHNDNFIQSFEQLVKIKTNQNVLNDLISASFEGYVIASNLNYGTSITTQNWKLFLTKRLPVLIGQLHLKNVESSLTNSLNLVEPKISQAIKQSTFDGLDNNNNNNNNNNSINNQDSNFDDMFSSFPSTVTDIRHDILRSLIALQLLPQSAYASILKQDATADTRSLPSNDEIRDSLGNVVDLKETLARTLTDINVEFTPLEDSGLLEFLQLIPNMEGTKQAEISRLILETIELNIKTDDVGHLYRLALALASSKDSLVVILFHLSPSVVIKPLLNLLDTWSTSDDMNFQEAYASFSCIFLLLLLIVKQYNIPLEQLITLRDSTDKESFCIKYITSLGTSVQFDTLDSRASEVFAGWVSALFDSGGISDDLMRLSTVQECYELFPLIFQQAFIGCKQNLSDIETIKGGLEYFLQPFLLGTLIGIFAWAENSLWKFQDVDILSNLLKTLINQSELSGEALYIHNIVLSIYGPNLLKVFKAIEKSRSSSAISGHSIDPILITNLESSFDIENVKILNMLDFDTSRTFDKSLTKDNESLIHIFNNQLHLLLNWNQQTQIVDYDAKLFKTTIKIIGEEALLENLLHEINQIQLLNLKSSANLIELSTYLIATNYITESNKSQVLKCLKTEQLIRNVSFSFKPIKRLLKVLIKRKKDCDLNVIEGEILKLFYEKLIETIETLIPLS
;
A
#
# COMPACT_ATOMS: atom_id res chain seq x y z
N MET A 1 -53.27 51.58 -42.43
CA MET A 1 -53.94 51.07 -41.22
C MET A 1 -52.91 50.29 -40.41
N THR A 2 -52.36 50.96 -39.40
CA THR A 2 -51.29 50.49 -38.51
C THR A 2 -51.93 49.74 -37.34
N THR A 3 -52.00 48.41 -37.44
CA THR A 3 -52.40 47.57 -36.31
C THR A 3 -51.17 47.37 -35.41
N ASN A 4 -51.21 47.94 -34.19
CA ASN A 4 -50.25 47.62 -33.13
C ASN A 4 -50.27 46.11 -32.89
N PHE A 5 -49.24 45.39 -33.37
CA PHE A 5 -49.08 43.96 -33.14
C PHE A 5 -48.46 43.77 -31.74
N GLN A 6 -49.29 43.63 -30.72
CA GLN A 6 -48.87 43.30 -29.36
C GLN A 6 -48.58 41.79 -29.24
N LEU A 7 -47.69 41.39 -28.32
CA LEU A 7 -47.35 39.97 -28.04
C LEU A 7 -48.61 39.08 -27.89
N HIS A 8 -49.68 39.63 -27.32
CA HIS A 8 -50.97 38.98 -27.17
C HIS A 8 -51.63 38.54 -28.49
N THR A 9 -51.55 39.37 -29.54
CA THR A 9 -52.14 39.03 -30.86
C THR A 9 -51.32 37.98 -31.62
N LEU A 10 -49.99 37.95 -31.43
CA LEU A 10 -49.14 36.86 -31.95
C LEU A 10 -49.51 35.53 -31.28
N VAL A 11 -49.63 35.53 -29.95
CA VAL A 11 -49.97 34.34 -29.18
C VAL A 11 -51.36 33.81 -29.58
N GLU A 12 -52.38 34.66 -29.68
CA GLU A 12 -53.70 34.23 -30.13
C GLU A 12 -53.70 33.67 -31.56
N PHE A 13 -52.93 34.27 -32.47
CA PHE A 13 -52.80 33.79 -33.84
C PHE A 13 -52.15 32.40 -33.89
N CYS A 14 -51.05 32.22 -33.15
CA CYS A 14 -50.30 30.96 -33.10
C CYS A 14 -51.09 29.84 -32.40
N LEU A 15 -51.88 30.18 -31.38
CA LEU A 15 -52.79 29.22 -30.73
C LEU A 15 -53.95 28.81 -31.64
N LYS A 16 -54.59 29.77 -32.34
CA LYS A 16 -55.67 29.47 -33.32
C LYS A 16 -55.17 28.62 -34.48
N LYS A 17 -53.91 28.79 -34.90
CA LYS A 17 -53.30 28.07 -36.03
C LYS A 17 -52.51 26.81 -35.65
N ARG A 18 -52.34 26.52 -34.36
CA ARG A 18 -51.53 25.40 -33.83
C ARG A 18 -50.16 25.27 -34.53
N THR A 19 -49.43 26.38 -34.57
CA THR A 19 -48.09 26.43 -35.19
C THR A 19 -47.06 25.58 -34.44
N THR A 20 -45.93 25.26 -35.07
CA THR A 20 -44.82 24.60 -34.33
C THR A 20 -44.00 25.62 -33.54
N PRO A 21 -43.30 25.21 -32.46
CA PRO A 21 -42.50 26.12 -31.63
C PRO A 21 -41.41 26.88 -32.41
N LEU A 22 -40.78 26.24 -33.40
CA LEU A 22 -39.79 26.87 -34.29
C LEU A 22 -40.41 27.98 -35.14
N VAL A 23 -41.64 27.79 -35.62
CA VAL A 23 -42.37 28.80 -36.38
C VAL A 23 -42.72 29.98 -35.47
N PHE A 24 -43.17 29.69 -34.24
CA PHE A 24 -43.42 30.73 -33.24
C PHE A 24 -42.15 31.55 -32.96
N GLN A 25 -41.01 30.91 -32.73
CA GLN A 25 -39.73 31.58 -32.48
C GLN A 25 -39.29 32.45 -33.68
N SER A 26 -39.52 31.99 -34.90
CA SER A 26 -39.21 32.77 -36.12
C SER A 26 -40.09 34.03 -36.26
N LEU A 27 -41.39 33.90 -35.95
CA LEU A 27 -42.35 35.01 -35.98
C LEU A 27 -42.09 36.02 -34.85
N LEU A 28 -41.70 35.51 -33.67
CA LEU A 28 -41.29 36.32 -32.53
C LEU A 28 -40.07 37.18 -32.86
N LYS A 29 -39.05 36.61 -33.53
CA LYS A 29 -37.88 37.37 -34.01
C LYS A 29 -38.26 38.47 -35.01
N GLN A 30 -39.17 38.17 -35.94
CA GLN A 30 -39.65 39.17 -36.92
C GLN A 30 -40.42 40.33 -36.29
N ILE A 31 -41.17 40.07 -35.21
CA ILE A 31 -41.87 41.12 -34.46
C ILE A 31 -40.88 41.93 -33.63
N ASN A 32 -39.93 41.31 -32.95
CA ASN A 32 -38.93 42.01 -32.15
C ASN A 32 -38.06 42.96 -32.99
N HIS A 33 -37.79 42.62 -34.26
CA HIS A 33 -37.11 43.52 -35.21
C HIS A 33 -37.93 44.75 -35.61
N LYS A 34 -39.26 44.72 -35.47
CA LYS A 34 -40.16 45.82 -35.86
C LYS A 34 -40.61 46.66 -34.66
N GLN A 35 -40.71 46.06 -33.48
CA GLN A 35 -41.09 46.70 -32.22
C GLN A 35 -40.59 45.86 -31.05
N GLU A 36 -39.80 46.45 -30.13
CA GLU A 36 -39.31 45.74 -28.95
C GLU A 36 -40.46 45.39 -28.00
N ILE A 37 -40.51 44.13 -27.56
CA ILE A 37 -41.51 43.62 -26.60
C ILE A 37 -41.19 44.19 -25.21
N SER A 38 -42.13 44.83 -24.52
CA SER A 38 -41.85 45.38 -23.18
C SER A 38 -41.92 44.30 -22.09
N VAL A 39 -41.18 44.49 -20.98
CA VAL A 39 -41.24 43.60 -19.80
C VAL A 39 -42.66 43.55 -19.21
N GLN A 40 -43.41 44.64 -19.34
CA GLN A 40 -44.81 44.74 -18.91
C GLN A 40 -45.70 43.74 -19.68
N ASP A 41 -45.50 43.61 -21.00
CA ASP A 41 -46.25 42.67 -21.85
C ASP A 41 -46.01 41.21 -21.44
N VAL A 42 -44.80 40.89 -20.96
CA VAL A 42 -44.46 39.56 -20.44
C VAL A 42 -45.11 39.32 -19.08
N THR A 43 -45.14 40.32 -18.20
CA THR A 43 -45.84 40.19 -16.91
C THR A 43 -47.36 40.07 -17.08
N ASP A 44 -47.94 40.75 -18.07
CA ASP A 44 -49.38 40.68 -18.36
C ASP A 44 -49.75 39.34 -19.01
N LEU A 45 -48.84 38.73 -19.79
CA LEU A 45 -49.00 37.37 -20.31
C LEU A 45 -49.09 36.33 -19.17
N LEU A 46 -48.30 36.53 -18.10
CA LEU A 46 -48.19 35.62 -16.96
C LEU A 46 -49.31 35.81 -15.91
N LYS A 47 -49.94 36.99 -15.87
CA LYS A 47 -50.98 37.38 -14.89
C LYS A 47 -52.41 36.95 -15.23
N LYS A 48 -52.63 36.18 -16.31
CA LYS A 48 -54.00 35.74 -16.67
C LYS A 48 -54.61 34.90 -15.54
N GLU A 49 -55.86 35.22 -15.18
CA GLU A 49 -56.62 34.57 -14.09
C GLU A 49 -56.95 33.09 -14.36
N THR A 50 -56.81 32.64 -15.61
CA THR A 50 -57.10 31.26 -16.05
C THR A 50 -55.82 30.48 -16.37
N ASP A 51 -55.82 29.16 -16.14
CA ASP A 51 -54.71 28.26 -16.47
C ASP A 51 -54.21 28.46 -17.91
N LEU A 52 -52.88 28.50 -18.09
CA LEU A 52 -52.23 28.69 -19.38
C LEU A 52 -52.43 27.46 -20.30
N ASP A 53 -52.69 27.70 -21.59
CA ASP A 53 -52.80 26.65 -22.61
C ASP A 53 -51.46 25.87 -22.72
N PRO A 54 -51.46 24.52 -22.71
CA PRO A 54 -50.23 23.72 -22.81
C PRO A 54 -49.36 24.05 -24.03
N LEU A 55 -49.95 24.46 -25.16
CA LEU A 55 -49.18 24.90 -26.33
C LEU A 55 -48.44 26.22 -26.08
N LEU A 56 -49.03 27.13 -25.29
CA LEU A 56 -48.39 28.38 -24.91
C LEU A 56 -47.19 28.13 -23.98
N LEU A 57 -47.29 27.17 -23.06
CA LEU A 57 -46.19 26.78 -22.17
C LEU A 57 -44.99 26.24 -22.95
N ILE A 58 -45.24 25.43 -23.98
CA ILE A 58 -44.18 24.92 -24.87
C ILE A 58 -43.54 26.08 -25.64
N TYR A 59 -44.31 27.04 -26.15
CA TYR A 59 -43.74 28.22 -26.82
C TYR A 59 -42.87 29.07 -25.90
N ILE A 60 -43.30 29.30 -24.66
CA ILE A 60 -42.54 30.09 -23.67
C ILE A 60 -41.25 29.37 -23.29
N SER A 61 -41.34 28.09 -22.92
CA SER A 61 -40.18 27.30 -22.47
C SER A 61 -39.13 27.12 -23.57
N THR A 62 -39.55 26.77 -24.80
CA THR A 62 -38.62 26.61 -25.94
C THR A 62 -37.99 27.93 -26.37
N SER A 63 -38.74 29.04 -26.34
CA SER A 63 -38.18 30.36 -26.67
C SER A 63 -37.19 30.84 -25.59
N SER A 64 -37.44 30.52 -24.33
CA SER A 64 -36.59 30.93 -23.19
C SER A 64 -35.27 30.16 -23.08
N LEU A 65 -35.23 28.93 -23.59
CA LEU A 65 -34.04 28.07 -23.59
C LEU A 65 -33.24 28.15 -24.90
N GLY A 66 -33.78 28.81 -25.92
CA GLY A 66 -33.14 29.02 -27.22
C GLY A 66 -32.41 30.36 -27.33
N ASP A 67 -32.44 30.99 -28.50
CA ASP A 67 -31.73 32.25 -28.76
C ASP A 67 -32.23 33.43 -27.90
N ASN A 68 -31.37 33.94 -27.02
CA ASN A 68 -31.62 35.05 -26.07
C ASN A 68 -31.75 36.45 -26.70
N THR A 69 -32.03 36.56 -28.00
CA THR A 69 -32.14 37.86 -28.71
C THR A 69 -33.49 38.57 -28.52
N THR A 70 -34.41 37.98 -27.75
CA THR A 70 -35.75 38.53 -27.48
C THR A 70 -35.94 38.80 -25.99
N ASN A 71 -36.86 39.70 -25.61
CA ASN A 71 -37.15 40.00 -24.20
C ASN A 71 -37.88 38.87 -23.45
N LEU A 72 -38.08 37.71 -24.09
CA LEU A 72 -38.48 36.44 -23.45
C LEU A 72 -37.25 35.64 -22.96
N LYS A 73 -36.28 36.34 -22.34
CA LYS A 73 -35.11 35.68 -21.71
C LYS A 73 -35.54 34.88 -20.49
N LEU A 74 -34.86 33.77 -20.23
CA LEU A 74 -35.10 32.97 -19.02
C LEU A 74 -34.96 33.79 -17.73
N SER A 75 -33.98 34.70 -17.65
CA SER A 75 -33.79 35.58 -16.49
C SER A 75 -34.96 36.54 -16.25
N VAL A 76 -35.62 37.01 -17.31
CA VAL A 76 -36.80 37.90 -17.25
C VAL A 76 -38.04 37.12 -16.83
N ILE A 77 -38.22 35.90 -17.35
CA ILE A 77 -39.33 35.01 -16.96
C ILE A 77 -39.20 34.61 -15.49
N LEU A 78 -38.00 34.23 -15.03
CA LEU A 78 -37.70 33.93 -13.62
C LEU A 78 -37.94 35.14 -12.72
N ASN A 79 -37.56 36.33 -13.16
CA ASN A 79 -37.86 37.56 -12.43
C ASN A 79 -39.34 37.92 -12.46
N ALA A 80 -40.13 37.53 -13.47
CA ALA A 80 -41.56 37.84 -13.55
C ALA A 80 -42.45 36.77 -12.89
N LEU A 81 -41.92 35.59 -12.57
CA LEU A 81 -42.64 34.46 -11.98
C LEU A 81 -43.30 34.80 -10.63
N HIS A 82 -42.73 35.71 -9.84
CA HIS A 82 -43.34 36.18 -8.58
C HIS A 82 -44.72 36.84 -8.76
N ALA A 83 -45.02 37.35 -9.97
CA ALA A 83 -46.27 38.04 -10.27
C ALA A 83 -47.37 37.14 -10.85
N ALA A 84 -47.07 35.86 -11.12
CA ALA A 84 -48.01 34.87 -11.66
C ALA A 84 -48.81 34.16 -10.55
N THR A 85 -49.99 33.61 -10.87
CA THR A 85 -50.78 32.76 -9.96
C THR A 85 -50.06 31.46 -9.63
N SER A 86 -50.34 30.82 -8.49
CA SER A 86 -49.67 29.59 -8.05
C SER A 86 -49.79 28.43 -9.06
N SER A 87 -50.96 28.26 -9.68
CA SER A 87 -51.18 27.29 -10.76
C SER A 87 -50.27 27.54 -11.97
N ASN A 88 -50.16 28.80 -12.41
CA ASN A 88 -49.31 29.17 -13.55
C ASN A 88 -47.81 29.03 -13.22
N GLN A 89 -47.39 29.31 -11.98
CA GLN A 89 -46.00 29.09 -11.55
C GLN A 89 -45.62 27.61 -11.67
N LEU A 90 -46.49 26.70 -11.22
CA LEU A 90 -46.27 25.25 -11.31
C LEU A 90 -46.16 24.78 -12.77
N LEU A 91 -47.09 25.22 -13.62
CA LEU A 91 -47.12 24.84 -15.03
C LEU A 91 -45.88 25.33 -15.80
N ILE A 92 -45.38 26.53 -15.48
CA ILE A 92 -44.17 27.08 -16.11
C ILE A 92 -42.92 26.35 -15.63
N LEU A 93 -42.77 26.12 -14.33
CA LEU A 93 -41.60 25.42 -13.77
C LEU A 93 -41.49 23.98 -14.29
N SER A 94 -42.61 23.25 -14.32
CA SER A 94 -42.65 21.88 -14.86
C SER A 94 -42.40 21.83 -16.37
N SER A 95 -42.91 22.82 -17.14
CA SER A 95 -42.60 22.94 -18.56
C SER A 95 -41.12 23.25 -18.80
N LEU A 96 -40.48 24.08 -17.98
CA LEU A 96 -39.05 24.38 -18.11
C LEU A 96 -38.19 23.18 -17.73
N ALA A 97 -38.49 22.51 -16.62
CA ALA A 97 -37.76 21.31 -16.17
C ALA A 97 -37.85 20.17 -17.20
N SER A 98 -39.04 19.93 -17.76
CA SER A 98 -39.23 18.91 -18.80
C SER A 98 -38.48 19.24 -20.10
N GLN A 99 -38.49 20.50 -20.55
CA GLN A 99 -37.72 20.90 -21.75
C GLN A 99 -36.21 20.82 -21.51
N LEU A 100 -35.70 21.21 -20.34
CA LEU A 100 -34.29 21.02 -19.96
C LEU A 100 -33.86 19.56 -19.98
N ARG A 101 -34.77 18.64 -19.61
CA ARG A 101 -34.51 17.19 -19.68
C ARG A 101 -34.50 16.64 -21.11
N ILE A 102 -35.30 17.22 -22.01
CA ILE A 102 -35.41 16.79 -23.42
C ILE A 102 -34.24 17.31 -24.26
N LEU A 103 -33.63 18.44 -23.90
CA LEU A 103 -32.47 19.00 -24.62
C LEU A 103 -31.25 18.08 -24.50
N THR A 104 -30.87 17.46 -25.62
CA THR A 104 -29.75 16.51 -25.72
C THR A 104 -28.39 17.19 -25.75
N ASP A 105 -28.31 18.46 -26.17
CA ASP A 105 -27.05 19.19 -26.24
C ASP A 105 -26.51 19.49 -24.83
N GLU A 106 -25.21 19.24 -24.61
CA GLU A 106 -24.59 19.34 -23.29
C GLU A 106 -24.46 20.79 -22.78
N ASN A 107 -24.46 21.78 -23.68
CA ASN A 107 -24.30 23.19 -23.32
C ASN A 107 -25.50 24.02 -23.81
N LEU A 108 -26.08 24.81 -22.91
CA LEU A 108 -27.08 25.83 -23.26
C LEU A 108 -26.41 26.95 -24.07
N PRO A 109 -27.12 27.59 -25.03
CA PRO A 109 -26.58 28.65 -25.88
C PRO A 109 -26.50 30.00 -25.14
N PHE A 110 -26.05 29.99 -23.88
CA PHE A 110 -25.94 31.18 -23.03
C PHE A 110 -24.50 31.68 -23.02
N THR A 111 -24.34 33.00 -22.99
CA THR A 111 -23.03 33.61 -22.71
C THR A 111 -22.76 33.62 -21.20
N SER A 112 -21.50 33.69 -20.78
CA SER A 112 -21.13 33.65 -19.35
C SER A 112 -21.79 34.76 -18.50
N TYR A 113 -22.05 35.92 -19.09
CA TYR A 113 -22.82 37.00 -18.44
C TYR A 113 -24.30 36.62 -18.27
N GLU A 114 -24.90 36.01 -19.29
CA GLU A 114 -26.30 35.57 -19.24
C GLU A 114 -26.50 34.42 -18.25
N VAL A 115 -25.52 33.54 -18.09
CA VAL A 115 -25.56 32.46 -17.07
C VAL A 115 -25.58 33.04 -15.66
N SER A 116 -24.75 34.06 -15.39
CA SER A 116 -24.75 34.77 -14.11
C SER A 116 -26.11 35.44 -13.82
N ASP A 117 -26.72 36.07 -14.82
CA ASP A 117 -28.03 36.72 -14.69
C ASP A 117 -29.15 35.70 -14.45
N VAL A 118 -29.17 34.59 -15.19
CA VAL A 118 -30.17 33.51 -15.02
C VAL A 118 -30.09 32.91 -13.62
N ILE A 119 -28.89 32.61 -13.13
CA ILE A 119 -28.69 32.02 -11.80
C ILE A 119 -29.07 33.02 -10.71
N SER A 120 -28.70 34.29 -10.86
CA SER A 120 -29.06 35.34 -9.90
C SER A 120 -30.58 35.54 -9.83
N SER A 121 -31.27 35.59 -10.97
CA SER A 121 -32.74 35.64 -11.03
C SER A 121 -33.39 34.41 -10.41
N PHE A 122 -32.83 33.22 -10.66
CA PHE A 122 -33.34 31.97 -10.08
C PHE A 122 -33.18 31.92 -8.56
N ILE A 123 -32.01 32.29 -8.05
CA ILE A 123 -31.74 32.36 -6.60
C ILE A 123 -32.69 33.37 -5.94
N ASN A 124 -32.94 34.52 -6.56
CA ASN A 124 -33.89 35.51 -6.05
C ASN A 124 -35.32 34.94 -5.99
N TYR A 125 -35.74 34.16 -6.99
CA TYR A 125 -37.03 33.47 -6.98
C TYR A 125 -37.10 32.39 -5.88
N LEU A 126 -36.05 31.59 -5.70
CA LEU A 126 -35.98 30.61 -4.60
C LEU A 126 -36.03 31.29 -3.23
N LYS A 127 -35.34 32.44 -3.07
CA LYS A 127 -35.42 33.25 -1.85
C LYS A 127 -36.85 33.74 -1.60
N PHE A 128 -37.56 34.21 -2.63
CA PHE A 128 -38.97 34.59 -2.53
C PHE A 128 -39.87 33.41 -2.11
N LEU A 129 -39.68 32.21 -2.68
CA LEU A 129 -40.43 31.02 -2.29
C LEU A 129 -40.16 30.63 -0.82
N SER A 130 -38.90 30.73 -0.39
CA SER A 130 -38.50 30.45 0.99
C SER A 130 -39.08 31.45 1.99
N SER A 131 -39.14 32.75 1.64
CA SER A 131 -39.64 33.80 2.53
C SER A 131 -41.16 33.78 2.66
N ASN A 132 -41.87 33.40 1.60
CA ASN A 132 -43.34 33.38 1.59
C ASN A 132 -43.95 32.08 2.14
N LYS A 133 -43.13 31.15 2.66
CA LYS A 133 -43.57 29.85 3.21
C LYS A 133 -44.63 29.19 2.32
N SER A 134 -44.34 29.02 1.03
CA SER A 134 -45.30 28.43 0.08
C SER A 134 -45.86 27.10 0.61
N GLU A 135 -47.16 27.05 0.89
CA GLU A 135 -47.87 25.86 1.37
C GLU A 135 -47.90 24.76 0.29
N ASP A 136 -47.78 25.14 -0.99
CA ASP A 136 -47.84 24.23 -2.14
C ASP A 136 -46.54 23.42 -2.32
N VAL A 137 -46.55 22.17 -1.85
CA VAL A 137 -45.48 21.17 -2.02
C VAL A 137 -45.07 20.99 -3.49
N GLN A 138 -46.03 21.13 -4.42
CA GLN A 138 -45.81 20.88 -5.84
C GLN A 138 -44.97 21.98 -6.54
N ILE A 139 -45.03 23.23 -6.04
CA ILE A 139 -44.17 24.32 -6.57
C ILE A 139 -42.73 24.09 -6.10
N LEU A 140 -42.55 23.70 -4.83
CA LEU A 140 -41.25 23.38 -4.28
C LEU A 140 -40.60 22.19 -5.01
N SER A 141 -41.35 21.12 -5.29
CA SER A 141 -40.83 19.98 -6.07
C SER A 141 -40.44 20.38 -7.50
N SER A 142 -41.28 21.15 -8.19
CA SER A 142 -40.99 21.60 -9.56
C SER A 142 -39.79 22.55 -9.62
N SER A 143 -39.60 23.38 -8.59
CA SER A 143 -38.42 24.26 -8.47
C SER A 143 -37.12 23.46 -8.19
N ALA A 144 -37.21 22.38 -7.43
CA ALA A 144 -36.09 21.49 -7.17
C ALA A 144 -35.68 20.72 -8.44
N GLU A 145 -36.63 20.21 -9.22
CA GLU A 145 -36.35 19.57 -10.51
C GLU A 145 -35.67 20.52 -11.51
N LEU A 146 -36.13 21.77 -11.57
CA LEU A 146 -35.50 22.80 -12.40
C LEU A 146 -34.08 23.13 -11.92
N SER A 147 -33.87 23.19 -10.59
CA SER A 147 -32.55 23.44 -10.01
C SER A 147 -31.57 22.32 -10.37
N HIS A 148 -32.00 21.06 -10.33
CA HIS A 148 -31.20 19.92 -10.76
C HIS A 148 -30.87 20.00 -12.25
N GLY A 149 -31.85 20.31 -13.10
CA GLY A 149 -31.64 20.48 -14.55
C GLY A 149 -30.65 21.59 -14.91
N LEU A 150 -30.75 22.75 -14.24
CA LEU A 150 -29.79 23.85 -14.44
C LEU A 150 -28.40 23.49 -13.89
N LEU A 151 -28.33 22.92 -12.69
CA LEU A 151 -27.07 22.53 -12.06
C LEU A 151 -26.34 21.46 -12.85
N THR A 152 -27.04 20.55 -13.54
CA THR A 152 -26.42 19.50 -14.36
C THR A 152 -25.89 20.02 -15.69
N LYS A 153 -26.62 20.92 -16.36
CA LYS A 153 -26.21 21.48 -17.66
C LYS A 153 -25.20 22.63 -17.57
N LEU A 154 -25.15 23.36 -16.46
CA LEU A 154 -24.25 24.51 -16.28
C LEU A 154 -23.00 24.21 -15.41
N GLN A 155 -22.65 22.94 -15.18
CA GLN A 155 -21.55 22.52 -14.27
C GLN A 155 -20.17 23.05 -14.63
N HIS A 156 -19.95 23.40 -15.89
CA HIS A 156 -18.64 23.72 -16.44
C HIS A 156 -18.27 25.21 -16.34
N GLU A 157 -19.20 26.10 -15.99
CA GLU A 157 -18.92 27.53 -15.90
C GLU A 157 -18.46 27.97 -14.49
N SER A 158 -17.35 28.71 -14.42
CA SER A 158 -16.76 29.21 -13.16
C SER A 158 -17.63 30.24 -12.43
N SER A 159 -18.48 30.98 -13.17
CA SER A 159 -19.43 31.97 -12.63
C SER A 159 -20.47 31.32 -11.71
N VAL A 160 -20.94 30.12 -12.08
CA VAL A 160 -21.92 29.31 -11.35
C VAL A 160 -21.36 28.90 -9.98
N GLN A 161 -20.09 28.50 -9.94
CA GLN A 161 -19.45 28.00 -8.73
C GLN A 161 -19.23 29.10 -7.68
N GLN A 162 -18.84 30.31 -8.11
CA GLN A 162 -18.70 31.47 -7.22
C GLN A 162 -20.05 31.91 -6.63
N LEU A 163 -21.10 31.95 -7.45
CA LEU A 163 -22.44 32.35 -7.01
C LEU A 163 -23.09 31.31 -6.07
N LEU A 164 -22.88 30.01 -6.31
CA LEU A 164 -23.35 28.94 -5.43
C LEU A 164 -22.62 28.97 -4.07
N GLN A 165 -21.30 29.21 -4.05
CA GLN A 165 -20.53 29.32 -2.82
C GLN A 165 -20.97 30.53 -1.98
N SER A 166 -21.22 31.67 -2.62
CA SER A 166 -21.70 32.88 -1.93
C SER A 166 -23.08 32.72 -1.27
N ASN A 167 -23.91 31.79 -1.76
CA ASN A 167 -25.26 31.53 -1.24
C ASN A 167 -25.39 30.15 -0.57
N ASN A 168 -24.28 29.52 -0.17
CA ASN A 168 -24.26 28.15 0.35
C ASN A 168 -25.18 27.96 1.58
N GLU A 169 -25.15 28.91 2.53
CA GLU A 169 -26.04 28.88 3.71
C GLU A 169 -27.52 28.90 3.33
N PHE A 170 -27.89 29.65 2.29
CA PHE A 170 -29.26 29.68 1.78
C PHE A 170 -29.64 28.33 1.17
N PHE A 171 -28.78 27.72 0.35
CA PHE A 171 -29.06 26.43 -0.27
C PHE A 171 -29.20 25.31 0.76
N VAL A 172 -28.37 25.31 1.81
CA VAL A 172 -28.52 24.36 2.94
C VAL A 172 -29.88 24.55 3.61
N SER A 173 -30.27 25.80 3.93
CA SER A 173 -31.58 26.08 4.54
C SER A 173 -32.77 25.69 3.64
N TYR A 174 -32.61 25.81 2.32
CA TYR A 174 -33.62 25.43 1.34
C TYR A 174 -33.72 23.90 1.19
N ILE A 175 -32.59 23.19 1.21
CA ILE A 175 -32.54 21.71 1.22
C ILE A 175 -33.16 21.18 2.51
N ASP A 176 -32.91 21.79 3.67
CA ASP A 176 -33.54 21.40 4.93
C ASP A 176 -35.06 21.63 4.90
N LEU A 177 -35.51 22.74 4.30
CA LEU A 177 -36.94 22.99 4.09
C LEU A 177 -37.57 21.96 3.15
N LEU A 178 -36.89 21.57 2.07
CA LEU A 178 -37.32 20.49 1.18
C LEU A 178 -37.34 19.14 1.89
N ARG A 179 -36.33 18.84 2.73
CA ARG A 179 -36.24 17.58 3.50
C ARG A 179 -37.43 17.40 4.43
N SER A 180 -37.97 18.50 4.97
CA SER A 180 -39.19 18.47 5.79
C SER A 180 -40.46 18.11 5.03
N LYS A 181 -40.48 18.22 3.69
CA LYS A 181 -41.67 18.01 2.84
C LYS A 181 -41.53 16.83 1.86
N SER A 182 -40.35 16.56 1.30
CA SER A 182 -40.05 15.44 0.40
C SER A 182 -38.57 15.01 0.47
N LEU A 183 -38.30 13.91 1.19
CA LEU A 183 -36.94 13.40 1.44
C LEU A 183 -36.17 13.03 0.14
N LEU A 184 -36.84 12.34 -0.79
CA LEU A 184 -36.22 11.79 -2.01
C LEU A 184 -35.65 12.87 -2.95
N ILE A 185 -36.33 14.01 -3.06
CA ILE A 185 -35.91 15.12 -3.94
C ILE A 185 -34.79 15.94 -3.28
N ALA A 186 -34.83 16.05 -1.94
CA ALA A 186 -33.79 16.73 -1.18
C ALA A 186 -32.44 16.01 -1.29
N GLU A 187 -32.43 14.67 -1.20
CA GLU A 187 -31.21 13.87 -1.33
C GLU A 187 -30.58 13.97 -2.74
N ASP A 188 -31.39 13.97 -3.80
CA ASP A 188 -30.88 14.07 -5.18
C ASP A 188 -30.31 15.46 -5.49
N LEU A 189 -30.93 16.51 -4.95
CA LEU A 189 -30.43 17.88 -5.04
C LEU A 189 -29.13 18.05 -4.23
N GLU A 190 -29.07 17.50 -3.02
CA GLU A 190 -27.89 17.53 -2.16
C GLU A 190 -26.70 16.79 -2.77
N LEU A 191 -26.92 15.63 -3.41
CA LEU A 191 -25.88 14.93 -4.17
C LEU A 191 -25.35 15.77 -5.33
N SER A 192 -26.25 16.43 -6.06
CA SER A 192 -25.90 17.28 -7.20
C SER A 192 -25.12 18.53 -6.77
N PHE A 193 -25.51 19.13 -5.66
CA PHE A 193 -24.87 20.31 -5.07
C PHE A 193 -23.51 19.97 -4.42
N ASN A 194 -23.39 18.85 -3.72
CA ASN A 194 -22.11 18.41 -3.16
C ASN A 194 -21.09 18.04 -4.26
N LYS A 195 -21.55 17.45 -5.38
CA LYS A 195 -20.69 17.21 -6.55
C LYS A 195 -20.16 18.52 -7.15
N SER A 196 -20.95 19.58 -7.20
CA SER A 196 -20.51 20.87 -7.73
C SER A 196 -19.60 21.64 -6.77
N ILE A 197 -19.83 21.58 -5.45
CA ILE A 197 -18.98 22.23 -4.43
C ILE A 197 -17.64 21.51 -4.21
N LYS A 198 -17.60 20.17 -4.12
CA LYS A 198 -16.36 19.46 -3.78
C LYS A 198 -15.20 19.70 -4.77
N ARG A 199 -15.48 20.08 -6.03
CA ARG A 199 -14.45 20.50 -7.00
C ARG A 199 -13.64 21.74 -6.55
N THR A 200 -14.18 22.58 -5.65
CA THR A 200 -13.47 23.77 -5.12
C THR A 200 -12.45 23.47 -4.00
N SER A 201 -12.55 22.32 -3.32
CA SER A 201 -11.54 21.91 -2.33
C SER A 201 -10.20 21.53 -2.96
N ILE A 202 -10.19 21.27 -4.28
CA ILE A 202 -8.99 20.99 -5.06
C ILE A 202 -8.38 22.29 -5.63
N SER A 203 -9.17 23.36 -5.81
CA SER A 203 -8.69 24.63 -6.39
C SER A 203 -8.34 25.71 -5.37
N ALA A 204 -8.89 25.69 -4.15
CA ALA A 204 -8.57 26.68 -3.12
C ALA A 204 -7.17 26.54 -2.50
N SER A 205 -6.52 25.38 -2.66
CA SER A 205 -5.10 25.16 -2.29
C SER A 205 -4.10 25.63 -3.35
N PHE A 206 -4.56 26.14 -4.50
CA PHE A 206 -3.72 26.70 -5.55
C PHE A 206 -3.89 28.22 -5.67
N SER A 207 -3.39 28.95 -4.67
CA SER A 207 -3.11 30.39 -4.79
C SER A 207 -1.61 30.66 -4.64
N THR A 208 -0.82 30.24 -5.63
CA THR A 208 0.56 30.72 -5.77
C THR A 208 0.54 32.09 -6.45
N SER A 209 1.04 33.10 -5.74
CA SER A 209 1.32 34.45 -6.25
C SER A 209 2.15 34.41 -7.53
N THR A 210 1.60 34.90 -8.63
CA THR A 210 2.29 35.02 -9.92
C THR A 210 3.03 36.35 -9.99
N ASN A 211 4.36 36.32 -9.91
CA ASN A 211 5.21 37.39 -10.45
C ASN A 211 5.52 37.05 -11.92
N PRO A 212 4.99 37.79 -12.90
CA PRO A 212 5.20 37.47 -14.31
C PRO A 212 6.42 38.24 -14.79
N ASN A 213 7.63 37.71 -14.58
CA ASN A 213 8.84 38.16 -15.28
C ASN A 213 10.00 37.18 -15.12
N VAL A 214 9.91 36.02 -15.77
CA VAL A 214 11.10 35.29 -16.26
C VAL A 214 10.72 34.62 -17.59
N PRO A 215 11.46 34.86 -18.69
CA PRO A 215 11.13 34.29 -19.99
C PRO A 215 11.39 32.78 -20.03
N SER A 216 10.59 32.14 -20.87
CA SER A 216 10.61 30.74 -21.26
C SER A 216 11.98 30.27 -21.75
N HIS A 217 12.73 29.61 -20.89
CA HIS A 217 13.62 28.53 -21.31
C HIS A 217 13.11 27.22 -20.71
N LEU A 218 12.87 26.24 -21.58
CA LEU A 218 12.68 24.85 -21.21
C LEU A 218 13.85 24.39 -20.33
N SER A 219 13.63 24.31 -19.02
CA SER A 219 14.51 23.59 -18.12
C SER A 219 14.17 22.10 -18.14
N TYR A 220 14.52 21.45 -19.24
CA TYR A 220 15.10 20.10 -19.13
C TYR A 220 16.34 20.23 -18.21
N ILE A 221 16.59 19.24 -17.34
CA ILE A 221 17.69 19.12 -16.35
C ILE A 221 17.20 19.26 -14.89
N LYS A 222 16.63 18.17 -14.37
CA LYS A 222 16.94 17.51 -13.09
C LYS A 222 15.98 16.31 -13.00
N ILE A 223 16.49 15.09 -12.93
CA ILE A 223 15.65 13.94 -12.58
C ILE A 223 15.01 14.21 -11.21
N ASN A 224 13.67 14.06 -11.16
CA ASN A 224 12.80 14.43 -10.04
C ASN A 224 13.26 13.80 -8.73
N LYS A 225 13.33 14.59 -7.66
CA LYS A 225 13.71 14.19 -6.29
C LYS A 225 12.97 12.91 -5.87
N SER A 226 11.67 12.84 -6.20
CA SER A 226 10.81 11.68 -5.95
C SER A 226 11.19 10.41 -6.71
N ALA A 227 11.69 10.49 -7.94
CA ALA A 227 12.04 9.32 -8.72
C ALA A 227 13.25 8.57 -8.12
N LYS A 228 14.25 9.31 -7.61
CA LYS A 228 15.45 8.73 -6.98
C LYS A 228 15.11 7.99 -5.69
N THR A 229 14.24 8.57 -4.86
CA THR A 229 13.84 7.99 -3.57
C THR A 229 12.90 6.80 -3.77
N ILE A 230 11.98 6.84 -4.73
CA ILE A 230 11.14 5.70 -5.12
C ILE A 230 12.01 4.54 -5.64
N TRP A 231 13.00 4.83 -6.49
CA TRP A 231 13.91 3.81 -6.99
C TRP A 231 14.65 3.09 -5.87
N LEU A 232 15.24 3.88 -4.96
CA LEU A 232 16.04 3.36 -3.86
C LEU A 232 15.17 2.58 -2.87
N SER A 233 13.96 3.08 -2.59
CA SER A 233 12.97 2.36 -1.77
C SER A 233 12.62 1.01 -2.39
N ASN A 234 12.37 0.98 -3.70
CA ASN A 234 12.08 -0.27 -4.38
C ASN A 234 13.30 -1.22 -4.36
N ALA A 235 14.52 -0.70 -4.56
CA ALA A 235 15.74 -1.50 -4.50
C ALA A 235 15.99 -2.14 -3.13
N ILE A 236 15.69 -1.41 -2.05
CA ILE A 236 15.80 -1.89 -0.67
C ILE A 236 14.69 -2.89 -0.34
N GLU A 237 13.47 -2.67 -0.84
CA GLU A 237 12.36 -3.63 -0.71
C GLU A 237 12.59 -4.94 -1.49
N THR A 238 13.26 -4.87 -2.65
CA THR A 238 13.57 -6.04 -3.48
C THR A 238 14.91 -6.69 -3.14
N TRP A 239 15.58 -6.24 -2.07
CA TRP A 239 16.86 -6.79 -1.60
C TRP A 239 17.99 -6.73 -2.63
N SER A 240 17.95 -5.78 -3.57
CA SER A 240 18.85 -5.74 -4.74
C SER A 240 20.07 -4.83 -4.56
N THR A 241 20.30 -4.31 -3.35
CA THR A 241 21.40 -3.37 -3.07
C THR A 241 22.80 -4.01 -3.09
N HIS A 242 22.87 -5.34 -3.00
CA HIS A 242 24.11 -6.12 -3.03
C HIS A 242 24.70 -6.25 -4.44
N ASN A 243 23.90 -6.04 -5.49
CA ASN A 243 24.34 -6.21 -6.88
C ASN A 243 25.51 -5.30 -7.26
N ASP A 244 26.52 -5.85 -7.96
CA ASP A 244 27.71 -5.10 -8.40
C ASP A 244 27.36 -3.97 -9.39
N ASN A 245 26.28 -4.15 -10.17
CA ASN A 245 25.78 -3.17 -11.12
C ASN A 245 25.01 -2.01 -10.44
N PHE A 246 24.85 -2.01 -9.12
CA PHE A 246 24.02 -1.03 -8.40
C PHE A 246 24.43 0.42 -8.71
N ILE A 247 25.73 0.72 -8.64
CA ILE A 247 26.26 2.06 -8.92
C ILE A 247 26.03 2.44 -10.38
N GLN A 248 26.30 1.52 -11.33
CA GLN A 248 26.10 1.77 -12.76
C GLN A 248 24.62 2.05 -13.09
N SER A 249 23.70 1.31 -12.47
CA SER A 249 22.26 1.52 -12.61
C SER A 249 21.82 2.87 -12.05
N PHE A 250 22.37 3.28 -10.90
CA PHE A 250 22.08 4.57 -10.30
C PHE A 250 22.68 5.74 -11.11
N GLU A 251 23.90 5.59 -11.64
CA GLU A 251 24.54 6.57 -12.53
C GLU A 251 23.70 6.85 -13.78
N GLN A 252 23.16 5.79 -14.40
CA GLN A 252 22.30 5.92 -15.58
C GLN A 252 20.94 6.55 -15.24
N LEU A 253 20.39 6.26 -14.06
CA LEU A 253 19.16 6.90 -13.56
C LEU A 253 19.36 8.39 -13.36
N VAL A 254 20.49 8.80 -12.78
CA VAL A 254 20.79 10.19 -12.47
C VAL A 254 21.25 10.97 -13.71
N LYS A 255 21.68 10.30 -14.80
CA LYS A 255 22.14 10.92 -16.07
C LYS A 255 23.21 12.00 -15.86
N ILE A 256 24.02 11.92 -14.79
CA ILE A 256 25.09 12.89 -14.48
C ILE A 256 26.47 12.29 -14.78
N LYS A 257 27.41 13.14 -15.21
CA LYS A 257 28.74 12.77 -15.72
C LYS A 257 29.85 12.64 -14.67
N THR A 258 29.61 12.93 -13.39
CA THR A 258 30.68 13.00 -12.37
C THR A 258 30.32 12.25 -11.08
N ASN A 259 31.25 11.43 -10.58
CA ASN A 259 31.09 10.61 -9.36
C ASN A 259 30.72 11.43 -8.12
N GLN A 260 31.11 12.71 -8.06
CA GLN A 260 30.76 13.61 -6.94
C GLN A 260 29.27 13.99 -6.91
N ASN A 261 28.63 14.15 -8.06
CA ASN A 261 27.20 14.44 -8.11
C ASN A 261 26.37 13.19 -7.80
N VAL A 262 26.86 12.02 -8.24
CA VAL A 262 26.30 10.71 -7.87
C VAL A 262 26.35 10.52 -6.36
N LEU A 263 27.47 10.85 -5.71
CA LEU A 263 27.61 10.83 -4.25
C LEU A 263 26.59 11.74 -3.55
N ASN A 264 26.48 13.00 -3.97
CA ASN A 264 25.55 13.97 -3.38
C ASN A 264 24.09 13.49 -3.48
N ASP A 265 23.69 13.01 -4.66
CA ASP A 265 22.34 12.53 -4.92
C ASP A 265 22.03 11.24 -4.16
N LEU A 266 22.99 10.31 -4.07
CA LEU A 266 22.84 9.06 -3.33
C LEU A 266 22.66 9.35 -1.83
N ILE A 267 23.50 10.21 -1.25
CA ILE A 267 23.41 10.58 0.17
C ILE A 267 22.06 11.26 0.46
N SER A 268 21.67 12.27 -0.34
CA SER A 268 20.39 12.97 -0.15
C SER A 268 19.20 12.01 -0.24
N ALA A 269 19.14 11.19 -1.30
CA ALA A 269 18.04 10.25 -1.49
C ALA A 269 17.98 9.17 -0.40
N SER A 270 19.14 8.76 0.16
CA SER A 270 19.19 7.75 1.21
C SER A 270 18.67 8.28 2.55
N PHE A 271 19.07 9.50 2.94
CA PHE A 271 18.56 10.12 4.15
C PHE A 271 17.06 10.47 4.03
N GLU A 272 16.63 10.96 2.87
CA GLU A 272 15.21 11.22 2.60
C GLU A 272 14.38 9.93 2.67
N GLY A 273 14.84 8.86 2.02
CA GLY A 273 14.15 7.56 2.03
C GLY A 273 14.06 6.95 3.43
N TYR A 274 15.11 7.06 4.24
CA TYR A 274 15.07 6.61 5.63
C TYR A 274 14.08 7.40 6.48
N VAL A 275 14.03 8.73 6.35
CA VAL A 275 13.09 9.55 7.12
C VAL A 275 11.64 9.25 6.74
N ILE A 276 11.37 9.02 5.46
CA ILE A 276 10.04 8.57 5.01
C ILE A 276 9.70 7.21 5.62
N ALA A 277 10.64 6.27 5.61
CA ALA A 277 10.45 4.96 6.22
C ALA A 277 10.30 5.03 7.76
N SER A 278 10.96 5.97 8.43
CA SER A 278 10.84 6.17 9.87
C SER A 278 9.53 6.87 10.24
N ASN A 279 9.07 7.89 9.52
CA ASN A 279 7.82 8.59 9.83
C ASN A 279 6.58 7.69 9.72
N LEU A 280 6.69 6.59 8.94
CA LEU A 280 5.68 5.54 8.90
C LEU A 280 5.60 4.69 10.20
N ASN A 281 6.36 5.04 11.24
CA ASN A 281 6.34 4.60 12.65
C ASN A 281 5.23 3.59 13.02
N TYR A 282 5.57 2.31 12.87
CA TYR A 282 5.66 1.38 14.00
C TYR A 282 7.11 0.88 14.05
N GLY A 283 7.66 0.71 15.25
CA GLY A 283 8.98 0.11 15.46
C GLY A 283 9.14 -1.17 14.65
N THR A 284 10.34 -1.38 14.12
CA THR A 284 10.82 -2.68 13.59
C THR A 284 10.12 -3.23 12.35
N SER A 285 9.60 -2.36 11.46
CA SER A 285 9.34 -2.80 10.08
C SER A 285 10.66 -3.22 9.42
N ILE A 286 10.74 -4.42 8.84
CA ILE A 286 11.88 -4.94 8.07
C ILE A 286 12.40 -3.89 7.08
N THR A 287 11.51 -3.10 6.48
CA THR A 287 11.85 -1.98 5.61
C THR A 287 12.74 -0.95 6.31
N THR A 288 12.39 -0.52 7.52
CA THR A 288 13.15 0.44 8.33
C THR A 288 14.48 -0.15 8.79
N GLN A 289 14.51 -1.45 9.13
CA GLN A 289 15.76 -2.15 9.45
C GLN A 289 16.68 -2.26 8.23
N ASN A 290 16.14 -2.60 7.05
CA ASN A 290 16.89 -2.64 5.80
C ASN A 290 17.41 -1.25 5.41
N TRP A 291 16.63 -0.18 5.62
CA TRP A 291 17.11 1.19 5.43
C TRP A 291 18.24 1.55 6.41
N LYS A 292 18.13 1.13 7.69
CA LYS A 292 19.19 1.31 8.68
C LYS A 292 20.47 0.58 8.26
N LEU A 293 20.37 -0.68 7.83
CA LEU A 293 21.51 -1.46 7.34
C LEU A 293 22.10 -0.87 6.05
N PHE A 294 21.25 -0.39 5.14
CA PHE A 294 21.69 0.28 3.93
C PHE A 294 22.50 1.53 4.25
N LEU A 295 21.98 2.42 5.09
CA LEU A 295 22.67 3.66 5.48
C LEU A 295 23.96 3.41 6.26
N THR A 296 23.91 2.53 7.25
CA THR A 296 25.04 2.35 8.19
C THR A 296 26.11 1.42 7.66
N LYS A 297 25.78 0.43 6.81
CA LYS A 297 26.71 -0.63 6.41
C LYS A 297 26.98 -0.65 4.91
N ARG A 298 25.94 -0.61 4.05
CA ARG A 298 26.14 -0.71 2.58
C ARG A 298 26.57 0.60 1.92
N LEU A 299 25.95 1.72 2.28
CA LEU A 299 26.24 3.03 1.70
C LEU A 299 27.73 3.42 1.87
N PRO A 300 28.36 3.26 3.06
CA PRO A 300 29.81 3.50 3.20
C PRO A 300 30.66 2.67 2.25
N VAL A 301 30.31 1.39 2.02
CA VAL A 301 31.02 0.51 1.08
C VAL A 301 30.86 1.00 -0.36
N LEU A 302 29.65 1.37 -0.77
CA LEU A 302 29.38 1.93 -2.10
C LEU A 302 30.15 3.23 -2.35
N ILE A 303 30.28 4.08 -1.32
CA ILE A 303 31.06 5.32 -1.41
C ILE A 303 32.55 5.02 -1.64
N GLY A 304 33.09 3.99 -0.98
CA GLY A 304 34.46 3.53 -1.23
C GLY A 304 34.69 3.06 -2.68
N GLN A 305 33.67 2.45 -3.29
CA GLN A 305 33.72 1.97 -4.68
C GLN A 305 33.66 3.10 -5.74
N LEU A 306 33.20 4.31 -5.37
CA LEU A 306 33.11 5.45 -6.30
C LEU A 306 34.47 6.07 -6.69
N HIS A 307 35.59 5.57 -6.14
CA HIS A 307 36.98 5.98 -6.45
C HIS A 307 37.18 7.49 -6.60
N LEU A 308 36.74 8.27 -5.59
CA LEU A 308 36.80 9.74 -5.62
C LEU A 308 38.24 10.24 -5.42
N LYS A 309 38.64 11.29 -6.16
CA LYS A 309 40.00 11.87 -6.07
C LYS A 309 40.27 12.58 -4.73
N ASN A 310 39.26 13.20 -4.14
CA ASN A 310 39.32 13.88 -2.82
C ASN A 310 38.14 13.42 -1.96
N VAL A 311 38.19 12.19 -1.44
CA VAL A 311 37.10 11.55 -0.68
C VAL A 311 36.65 12.42 0.50
N GLU A 312 37.60 12.84 1.34
CA GLU A 312 37.31 13.58 2.57
C GLU A 312 36.55 14.88 2.31
N SER A 313 37.09 15.77 1.49
CA SER A 313 36.47 17.07 1.22
C SER A 313 35.14 16.93 0.47
N SER A 314 35.03 15.94 -0.42
CA SER A 314 33.80 15.72 -1.18
C SER A 314 32.69 15.26 -0.25
N LEU A 315 33.00 14.31 0.64
CA LEU A 315 32.03 13.72 1.55
C LEU A 315 31.62 14.66 2.69
N THR A 316 32.56 15.43 3.26
CA THR A 316 32.22 16.50 4.21
C THR A 316 31.29 17.52 3.58
N ASN A 317 31.51 17.86 2.31
CA ASN A 317 30.63 18.78 1.58
C ASN A 317 29.25 18.15 1.33
N SER A 318 29.18 16.88 0.90
CA SER A 318 27.91 16.17 0.69
C SER A 318 27.08 16.05 1.96
N LEU A 319 27.70 15.70 3.09
CA LEU A 319 27.00 15.55 4.37
C LEU A 319 26.52 16.91 4.92
N ASN A 320 27.28 17.99 4.71
CA ASN A 320 26.84 19.35 5.05
C ASN A 320 25.71 19.87 4.14
N LEU A 321 25.53 19.29 2.95
CA LEU A 321 24.47 19.64 2.01
C LEU A 321 23.13 18.95 2.33
N VAL A 322 23.10 17.98 3.26
CA VAL A 322 21.84 17.36 3.71
C VAL A 322 20.96 18.40 4.39
N GLU A 323 19.69 18.48 3.99
CA GLU A 323 18.78 19.51 4.51
C GLU A 323 18.64 19.42 6.05
N PRO A 324 18.72 20.55 6.78
CA PRO A 324 18.67 20.54 8.25
C PRO A 324 17.35 19.98 8.79
N LYS A 325 16.25 20.10 8.04
CA LYS A 325 14.94 19.52 8.38
C LYS A 325 14.94 18.00 8.42
N ILE A 326 15.72 17.34 7.56
CA ILE A 326 15.89 15.89 7.55
C ILE A 326 16.65 15.46 8.80
N SER A 327 17.69 16.21 9.17
CA SER A 327 18.44 15.97 10.41
C SER A 327 17.58 16.19 11.66
N GLN A 328 16.64 17.14 11.63
CA GLN A 328 15.66 17.37 12.71
C GLN A 328 14.61 16.24 12.80
N ALA A 329 14.10 15.77 11.66
CA ALA A 329 13.14 14.66 11.64
C ALA A 329 13.74 13.34 12.16
N ILE A 330 15.03 13.08 11.89
CA ILE A 330 15.77 11.94 12.45
C ILE A 330 15.90 12.04 13.98
N LYS A 331 16.04 13.25 14.52
CA LYS A 331 16.07 13.48 15.98
C LYS A 331 14.70 13.28 16.62
N GLN A 332 13.63 13.71 15.96
CA GLN A 332 12.27 13.51 16.47
C GLN A 332 11.89 12.02 16.49
N SER A 333 12.22 11.27 15.42
CA SER A 333 11.90 9.84 15.33
C SER A 333 12.66 8.98 16.35
N THR A 334 13.85 9.38 16.78
CA THR A 334 14.61 8.69 17.83
C THR A 334 14.09 8.98 19.23
N PHE A 335 13.55 10.17 19.50
CA PHE A 335 12.94 10.52 20.79
C PHE A 335 11.56 9.86 21.00
N ASP A 336 10.70 9.83 19.97
CA ASP A 336 9.38 9.16 20.06
C ASP A 336 9.49 7.65 20.35
N GLY A 337 10.62 7.01 20.00
CA GLY A 337 10.90 5.61 20.28
C GLY A 337 11.18 5.29 21.75
N LEU A 338 11.61 6.27 22.55
CA LEU A 338 11.95 6.09 23.98
C LEU A 338 10.74 6.29 24.91
N ASP A 339 9.80 7.17 24.56
CA ASP A 339 8.64 7.51 25.40
C ASP A 339 7.47 6.49 25.32
N ASN A 340 7.46 5.60 24.32
CA ASN A 340 6.44 4.54 24.22
C ASN A 340 6.56 3.45 25.30
N ASN A 341 7.67 3.39 26.05
CA ASN A 341 7.84 2.42 27.13
C ASN A 341 7.00 2.74 28.39
N ASN A 342 6.37 3.92 28.50
CA ASN A 342 5.64 4.32 29.71
C ASN A 342 4.13 4.56 29.56
N ASN A 343 3.54 4.50 28.36
CA ASN A 343 2.16 4.92 28.13
C ASN A 343 1.20 3.85 27.59
N ASN A 344 1.32 2.61 28.05
CA ASN A 344 0.27 1.59 27.80
C ASN A 344 -0.92 1.63 28.78
N ASN A 345 -1.05 2.68 29.59
CA ASN A 345 -2.23 2.94 30.41
C ASN A 345 -2.66 4.40 30.29
N ASN A 346 -3.42 4.75 29.24
CA ASN A 346 -4.64 5.56 29.40
C ASN A 346 -5.38 5.77 28.07
N ASN A 347 -6.68 5.53 28.17
CA ASN A 347 -7.69 5.64 27.12
C ASN A 347 -7.79 7.04 26.49
N ASN A 348 -8.17 7.04 25.20
CA ASN A 348 -9.11 7.94 24.54
C ASN A 348 -9.12 9.40 25.02
N ASN A 349 -8.33 10.26 24.38
CA ASN A 349 -8.73 11.58 23.86
C ASN A 349 -7.49 12.38 23.43
N SER A 350 -7.21 12.46 22.13
CA SER A 350 -6.55 13.64 21.56
C SER A 350 -7.04 13.87 20.13
N ILE A 351 -8.27 14.36 20.06
CA ILE A 351 -8.76 15.15 18.93
C ILE A 351 -7.97 16.47 18.93
N ASN A 352 -7.46 16.83 17.75
CA ASN A 352 -7.04 18.17 17.32
C ASN A 352 -6.29 19.05 18.35
N ASN A 353 -4.98 19.19 18.17
CA ASN A 353 -4.37 20.53 18.24
C ASN A 353 -3.13 20.58 17.35
N GLN A 354 -3.18 21.53 16.42
CA GLN A 354 -2.00 22.15 15.84
C GLN A 354 -1.22 22.80 16.97
N ASP A 355 -0.01 22.33 17.26
CA ASP A 355 0.98 23.15 17.96
C ASP A 355 2.34 22.97 17.30
N SER A 356 2.56 23.83 16.31
CA SER A 356 3.85 24.20 15.71
C SER A 356 4.80 24.89 16.70
N ASN A 357 4.51 24.86 18.01
CA ASN A 357 5.28 25.49 19.08
C ASN A 357 6.13 24.51 19.90
N PHE A 358 5.90 23.20 19.81
CA PHE A 358 6.74 22.20 20.50
C PHE A 358 8.07 21.95 19.80
N ASP A 359 8.12 22.14 18.47
CA ASP A 359 9.29 21.95 17.61
C ASP A 359 10.43 22.94 17.91
N ASP A 360 10.11 24.17 18.35
CA ASP A 360 11.10 25.24 18.57
C ASP A 360 11.75 25.20 19.97
N MET A 361 11.11 24.58 20.98
CA MET A 361 11.66 24.53 22.35
C MET A 361 12.78 23.50 22.55
N PHE A 362 12.86 22.47 21.70
CA PHE A 362 13.87 21.40 21.81
C PHE A 362 14.93 21.39 20.70
N SER A 363 14.78 22.24 19.67
CA SER A 363 15.76 22.38 18.57
C SER A 363 17.10 22.99 19.00
N SER A 364 17.17 23.57 20.20
CA SER A 364 18.30 24.35 20.71
C SER A 364 19.15 23.61 21.77
N PHE A 365 18.80 22.37 22.13
CA PHE A 365 19.59 21.56 23.06
C PHE A 365 20.37 20.46 22.30
N PRO A 366 21.65 20.20 22.66
CA PRO A 366 22.39 19.05 22.12
C PRO A 366 21.64 17.76 22.44
N SER A 367 21.55 16.83 21.48
CA SER A 367 20.92 15.55 21.74
C SER A 367 21.72 14.80 22.80
N THR A 368 21.05 14.22 23.80
CA THR A 368 21.67 13.29 24.77
C THR A 368 21.68 11.85 24.25
N VAL A 369 21.11 11.63 23.06
CA VAL A 369 20.90 10.32 22.42
C VAL A 369 21.67 10.29 21.09
N THR A 370 22.19 9.10 20.75
CA THR A 370 22.86 8.81 19.48
C THR A 370 21.85 8.49 18.39
N ASP A 371 22.03 9.06 17.20
CA ASP A 371 21.17 8.83 16.03
C ASP A 371 21.89 7.99 14.96
N ILE A 372 21.17 7.65 13.88
CA ILE A 372 21.75 7.00 12.68
C ILE A 372 22.92 7.78 12.08
N ARG A 373 22.97 9.11 12.24
CA ARG A 373 24.07 9.97 11.77
C ARG A 373 25.39 9.62 12.48
N HIS A 374 25.35 9.29 13.77
CA HIS A 374 26.52 8.85 14.53
C HIS A 374 27.02 7.51 13.99
N ASP A 375 26.12 6.56 13.76
CA ASP A 375 26.48 5.23 13.26
C ASP A 375 27.06 5.26 11.84
N ILE A 376 26.49 6.05 10.92
CA ILE A 376 27.05 6.23 9.56
C ILE A 376 28.48 6.79 9.60
N LEU A 377 28.71 7.81 10.43
CA LEU A 377 30.03 8.42 10.55
C LEU A 377 31.06 7.46 11.15
N ARG A 378 30.66 6.62 12.10
CA ARG A 378 31.52 5.56 12.64
C ARG A 378 31.93 4.58 11.55
N SER A 379 30.99 4.11 10.72
CA SER A 379 31.29 3.19 9.62
C SER A 379 32.21 3.82 8.56
N LEU A 380 32.00 5.10 8.23
CA LEU A 380 32.86 5.83 7.30
C LEU A 380 34.30 6.00 7.83
N ILE A 381 34.46 6.22 9.13
CA ILE A 381 35.77 6.29 9.78
C ILE A 381 36.43 4.90 9.84
N ALA A 382 35.66 3.85 10.15
CA ALA A 382 36.16 2.47 10.17
C ALA A 382 36.74 2.04 8.81
N LEU A 383 36.07 2.42 7.72
CA LEU A 383 36.52 2.18 6.35
C LEU A 383 37.62 3.17 5.88
N GLN A 384 38.14 4.02 6.76
CA GLN A 384 39.18 5.03 6.46
C GLN A 384 38.79 6.04 5.36
N LEU A 385 37.48 6.26 5.15
CA LEU A 385 36.97 7.27 4.21
C LEU A 385 36.95 8.68 4.81
N LEU A 386 36.95 8.77 6.14
CA LEU A 386 37.04 10.01 6.91
C LEU A 386 38.05 9.90 8.06
N PRO A 387 38.78 10.97 8.38
CA PRO A 387 39.61 11.02 9.59
C PRO A 387 38.73 11.14 10.84
N GLN A 388 39.23 10.67 11.99
CA GLN A 388 38.52 10.78 13.27
C GLN A 388 38.17 12.23 13.64
N SER A 389 38.95 13.21 13.20
CA SER A 389 38.67 14.64 13.38
C SER A 389 37.39 15.11 12.68
N ALA A 390 36.95 14.42 11.62
CA ALA A 390 35.74 14.77 10.89
C ALA A 390 34.47 14.56 11.73
N TYR A 391 34.48 13.57 12.65
CA TYR A 391 33.33 13.22 13.50
C TYR A 391 32.81 14.43 14.29
N ALA A 392 33.69 15.10 15.03
CA ALA A 392 33.35 16.28 15.81
C ALA A 392 33.01 17.50 14.93
N SER A 393 33.64 17.61 13.74
CA SER A 393 33.40 18.74 12.83
C SER A 393 32.01 18.72 12.18
N ILE A 394 31.49 17.52 11.85
CA ILE A 394 30.22 17.33 11.15
C ILE A 394 29.06 17.35 12.16
N LEU A 395 29.17 16.61 13.27
CA LEU A 395 28.12 16.53 14.30
C LEU A 395 28.10 17.73 15.25
N LYS A 396 29.21 18.48 15.37
CA LYS A 396 29.34 19.65 16.26
C LYS A 396 28.93 19.31 17.70
N GLN A 397 27.84 19.90 18.20
CA GLN A 397 27.35 19.68 19.56
C GLN A 397 26.71 18.30 19.75
N ASP A 398 26.24 17.64 18.69
CA ASP A 398 25.68 16.28 18.78
C ASP A 398 26.78 15.22 19.00
N ALA A 399 28.06 15.55 18.78
CA ALA A 399 29.17 14.61 18.95
C ALA A 399 29.37 14.20 20.41
N THR A 400 28.97 15.04 21.38
CA THR A 400 29.13 14.76 22.81
C THR A 400 28.11 13.75 23.35
N ALA A 401 27.11 13.37 22.55
CA ALA A 401 26.09 12.37 22.90
C ALA A 401 26.65 10.93 22.90
N ASP A 402 27.65 10.66 22.06
CA ASP A 402 28.20 9.31 21.90
C ASP A 402 29.39 9.09 22.85
N THR A 403 29.25 8.13 23.74
CA THR A 403 30.31 7.73 24.69
C THR A 403 31.17 6.56 24.17
N ARG A 404 30.83 6.00 23.00
CA ARG A 404 31.53 4.84 22.40
C ARG A 404 32.87 5.25 21.77
N SER A 405 33.93 4.47 21.97
CA SER A 405 35.23 4.71 21.33
C SER A 405 35.13 4.66 19.81
N LEU A 406 35.75 5.61 19.09
CA LEU A 406 35.70 5.64 17.63
C LEU A 406 36.53 4.49 17.02
N PRO A 407 36.03 3.81 15.97
CA PRO A 407 36.79 2.78 15.28
C PRO A 407 38.00 3.41 14.58
N SER A 408 39.07 2.64 14.43
CA SER A 408 40.28 3.07 13.72
C SER A 408 40.42 2.37 12.36
N ASN A 409 40.01 1.10 12.28
CA ASN A 409 40.06 0.25 11.09
C ASN A 409 38.83 -0.66 11.06
N ASP A 410 38.60 -1.27 9.89
CA ASP A 410 37.59 -2.29 9.58
C ASP A 410 37.90 -3.70 10.16
N GLU A 411 39.00 -3.84 10.89
CA GLU A 411 39.43 -5.12 11.47
C GLU A 411 38.66 -5.46 12.75
N ILE A 412 38.11 -6.68 12.81
CA ILE A 412 37.54 -7.23 14.03
C ILE A 412 38.68 -7.71 14.92
N ARG A 413 38.72 -7.20 16.15
CA ARG A 413 39.71 -7.60 17.15
C ARG A 413 39.04 -8.31 18.31
N ASP A 414 39.62 -9.41 18.73
CA ASP A 414 39.19 -10.13 19.93
C ASP A 414 39.50 -9.30 21.20
N SER A 415 38.96 -9.70 22.34
CA SER A 415 39.23 -9.19 23.68
C SER A 415 40.73 -9.07 24.02
N LEU A 416 41.57 -9.88 23.37
CA LEU A 416 43.03 -9.90 23.48
C LEU A 416 43.76 -8.98 22.48
N GLY A 417 43.02 -8.34 21.55
CA GLY A 417 43.54 -7.39 20.56
C GLY A 417 44.02 -8.00 19.24
N ASN A 418 43.87 -9.31 19.03
CA ASN A 418 44.26 -10.01 17.81
C ASN A 418 43.19 -9.87 16.72
N VAL A 419 43.61 -9.78 15.45
CA VAL A 419 42.70 -9.76 14.29
C VAL A 419 42.03 -11.13 14.14
N VAL A 420 40.71 -11.14 14.10
CA VAL A 420 39.91 -12.36 13.94
C VAL A 420 39.78 -12.70 12.46
N ASP A 421 40.28 -13.87 12.06
CA ASP A 421 39.96 -14.44 10.75
C ASP A 421 38.56 -15.06 10.79
N LEU A 422 37.64 -14.50 10.01
CA LEU A 422 36.25 -14.93 9.94
C LEU A 422 36.12 -16.37 9.44
N LYS A 423 36.97 -16.77 8.49
CA LYS A 423 36.91 -18.12 7.90
C LYS A 423 37.40 -19.17 8.89
N GLU A 424 38.51 -18.90 9.58
CA GLU A 424 39.05 -19.80 10.59
C GLU A 424 38.10 -19.92 11.80
N THR A 425 37.49 -18.80 12.20
CA THR A 425 36.53 -18.79 13.32
C THR A 425 35.26 -19.56 12.99
N LEU A 426 34.71 -19.40 11.78
CA LEU A 426 33.58 -20.20 11.32
C LEU A 426 33.93 -21.69 11.22
N ALA A 427 35.10 -22.04 10.69
CA ALA A 427 35.57 -23.43 10.64
C ALA A 427 35.69 -24.03 12.05
N ARG A 428 36.31 -23.31 12.99
CA ARG A 428 36.47 -23.75 14.38
C ARG A 428 35.14 -23.93 15.13
N THR A 429 34.13 -23.11 14.82
CA THR A 429 32.83 -23.10 15.52
C THR A 429 31.78 -24.00 14.87
N LEU A 430 32.02 -24.48 13.65
CA LEU A 430 31.08 -25.32 12.90
C LEU A 430 31.77 -26.53 12.26
N THR A 431 32.68 -26.33 11.29
CA THR A 431 33.23 -27.40 10.44
C THR A 431 34.17 -28.37 11.15
N ASP A 432 34.97 -27.89 12.10
CA ASP A 432 35.97 -28.70 12.80
C ASP A 432 35.40 -29.40 14.05
N ILE A 433 34.13 -29.12 14.38
CA ILE A 433 33.46 -29.65 15.57
C ILE A 433 32.73 -30.94 15.23
N ASN A 434 32.83 -31.92 16.11
CA ASN A 434 31.94 -33.09 16.01
C ASN A 434 30.55 -32.72 16.56
N VAL A 435 29.57 -32.67 15.66
CA VAL A 435 28.17 -32.31 15.94
C VAL A 435 27.52 -33.26 16.95
N GLU A 436 27.92 -34.54 17.01
CA GLU A 436 27.33 -35.53 17.92
C GLU A 436 27.74 -35.33 19.40
N PHE A 437 28.91 -34.75 19.65
CA PHE A 437 29.49 -34.67 21.00
C PHE A 437 29.54 -33.25 21.59
N THR A 438 29.29 -32.22 20.76
CA THR A 438 29.40 -30.83 21.19
C THR A 438 28.05 -30.13 21.00
N PRO A 439 27.30 -29.84 22.07
CA PRO A 439 26.00 -29.18 21.96
C PRO A 439 26.15 -27.76 21.39
N LEU A 440 25.08 -27.20 20.83
CA LEU A 440 25.09 -25.89 20.15
C LEU A 440 25.62 -24.76 21.04
N GLU A 441 25.28 -24.78 22.32
CA GLU A 441 25.66 -23.78 23.32
C GLU A 441 27.18 -23.76 23.55
N ASP A 442 27.83 -24.92 23.45
CA ASP A 442 29.25 -25.08 23.74
C ASP A 442 30.15 -24.84 22.51
N SER A 443 29.60 -24.76 21.29
CA SER A 443 30.45 -24.48 20.11
C SER A 443 30.83 -23.01 19.93
N GLY A 444 30.20 -22.09 20.65
CA GLY A 444 30.39 -20.65 20.45
C GLY A 444 29.85 -20.11 19.12
N LEU A 445 29.12 -20.92 18.33
CA LEU A 445 28.55 -20.49 17.05
C LEU A 445 27.51 -19.38 17.24
N LEU A 446 26.66 -19.48 18.27
CA LEU A 446 25.66 -18.46 18.58
C LEU A 446 26.32 -17.13 18.98
N GLU A 447 27.36 -17.17 19.82
CA GLU A 447 28.12 -15.99 20.21
C GLU A 447 28.79 -15.34 19.00
N PHE A 448 29.38 -16.15 18.10
CA PHE A 448 29.96 -15.67 16.87
C PHE A 448 28.92 -14.99 15.96
N LEU A 449 27.75 -15.59 15.78
CA LEU A 449 26.67 -15.00 14.99
C LEU A 449 26.17 -13.68 15.60
N GLN A 450 26.07 -13.59 16.94
CA GLN A 450 25.66 -12.36 17.64
C GLN A 450 26.63 -11.18 17.43
N LEU A 451 27.88 -11.44 17.03
CA LEU A 451 28.84 -10.38 16.69
C LEU A 451 28.56 -9.74 15.31
N ILE A 452 27.93 -10.46 14.38
CA ILE A 452 27.74 -10.04 12.97
C ILE A 452 27.05 -8.67 12.83
N PRO A 453 25.96 -8.36 13.56
CA PRO A 453 25.29 -7.05 13.44
C PRO A 453 26.19 -5.86 13.80
N ASN A 454 27.16 -6.08 14.69
CA ASN A 454 28.09 -5.04 15.14
C ASN A 454 29.28 -4.85 14.19
N MET A 455 29.53 -5.80 13.28
CA MET A 455 30.60 -5.72 12.28
C MET A 455 30.33 -4.61 11.25
N GLU A 456 31.37 -4.19 10.55
CA GLU A 456 31.25 -3.22 9.45
C GLU A 456 30.86 -3.89 8.12
N GLY A 457 30.36 -3.09 7.17
CA GLY A 457 29.63 -3.60 6.00
C GLY A 457 30.43 -4.52 5.08
N THR A 458 31.74 -4.32 4.95
CA THR A 458 32.69 -5.18 4.22
C THR A 458 32.78 -6.57 4.85
N LYS A 459 33.01 -6.62 6.17
CA LYS A 459 33.08 -7.88 6.94
C LYS A 459 31.75 -8.60 7.00
N GLN A 460 30.64 -7.86 7.10
CA GLN A 460 29.29 -8.42 6.99
C GLN A 460 29.05 -9.09 5.62
N ALA A 461 29.49 -8.45 4.52
CA ALA A 461 29.37 -9.06 3.19
C ALA A 461 30.26 -10.31 3.04
N GLU A 462 31.48 -10.28 3.58
CA GLU A 462 32.41 -11.41 3.60
C GLU A 462 31.83 -12.61 4.35
N ILE A 463 31.36 -12.43 5.59
CA ILE A 463 30.78 -13.52 6.38
C ILE A 463 29.50 -14.07 5.76
N SER A 464 28.65 -13.21 5.20
CA SER A 464 27.43 -13.65 4.54
C SER A 464 27.76 -14.58 3.38
N ARG A 465 28.74 -14.20 2.54
CA ARG A 465 29.23 -15.07 1.45
C ARG A 465 29.79 -16.39 1.97
N LEU A 466 30.58 -16.38 3.04
CA LEU A 466 31.13 -17.60 3.65
C LEU A 466 30.02 -18.54 4.15
N ILE A 467 28.95 -17.99 4.75
CA ILE A 467 27.80 -18.78 5.21
C ILE A 467 27.08 -19.42 4.01
N LEU A 468 26.89 -18.70 2.91
CA LEU A 468 26.31 -19.27 1.69
C LEU A 468 27.20 -20.38 1.11
N GLU A 469 28.51 -20.14 1.01
CA GLU A 469 29.47 -21.14 0.53
C GLU A 469 29.45 -22.40 1.42
N THR A 470 29.28 -22.24 2.73
CA THR A 470 29.16 -23.34 3.69
C THR A 470 27.86 -24.13 3.51
N ILE A 471 26.72 -23.45 3.31
CA ILE A 471 25.43 -24.10 2.99
C ILE A 471 25.58 -24.92 1.70
N GLU A 472 26.13 -24.33 0.64
CA GLU A 472 26.32 -25.03 -0.63
C GLU A 472 27.30 -26.20 -0.53
N LEU A 473 28.38 -26.05 0.25
CA LEU A 473 29.36 -27.12 0.47
C LEU A 473 28.72 -28.28 1.21
N ASN A 474 28.04 -28.02 2.34
CA ASN A 474 27.39 -29.06 3.13
C ASN A 474 26.32 -29.82 2.34
N ILE A 475 25.58 -29.12 1.47
CA ILE A 475 24.62 -29.75 0.55
C ILE A 475 25.33 -30.63 -0.49
N LYS A 476 26.47 -30.20 -1.03
CA LYS A 476 27.25 -31.00 -2.01
C LYS A 476 27.90 -32.22 -1.38
N THR A 477 28.29 -32.15 -0.10
CA THR A 477 28.92 -33.24 0.65
C THR A 477 27.90 -34.14 1.36
N ASP A 478 26.61 -33.82 1.28
CA ASP A 478 25.51 -34.49 2.01
C ASP A 478 25.72 -34.50 3.54
N ASP A 479 26.35 -33.43 4.06
CA ASP A 479 26.61 -33.25 5.49
C ASP A 479 25.43 -32.55 6.16
N VAL A 480 24.40 -33.36 6.40
CA VAL A 480 23.12 -32.91 6.95
C VAL A 480 23.26 -32.43 8.40
N GLY A 481 24.15 -33.01 9.21
CA GLY A 481 24.34 -32.67 10.62
C GLY A 481 24.89 -31.26 10.82
N HIS A 482 25.92 -30.88 10.06
CA HIS A 482 26.45 -29.51 10.12
C HIS A 482 25.46 -28.49 9.53
N LEU A 483 24.70 -28.88 8.50
CA LEU A 483 23.65 -28.02 7.94
C LEU A 483 22.50 -27.80 8.92
N TYR A 484 22.07 -28.84 9.65
CA TYR A 484 21.10 -28.74 10.75
C TYR A 484 21.55 -27.72 11.79
N ARG A 485 22.79 -27.84 12.26
CA ARG A 485 23.34 -26.95 13.30
C ARG A 485 23.42 -25.50 12.82
N LEU A 486 23.89 -25.29 11.59
CA LEU A 486 23.92 -23.96 10.99
C LEU A 486 22.51 -23.38 10.83
N ALA A 487 21.54 -24.18 10.39
CA ALA A 487 20.16 -23.75 10.23
C ALA A 487 19.52 -23.36 11.58
N LEU A 488 19.74 -24.17 12.62
CA LEU A 488 19.27 -23.90 13.97
C LEU A 488 19.88 -22.61 14.53
N ALA A 489 21.20 -22.43 14.37
CA ALA A 489 21.90 -21.25 14.84
C ALA A 489 21.42 -19.96 14.13
N LEU A 490 21.30 -20.00 12.80
CA LEU A 490 20.81 -18.87 12.00
C LEU A 490 19.37 -18.50 12.32
N ALA A 491 18.49 -19.49 12.46
CA ALA A 491 17.08 -19.27 12.80
C ALA A 491 16.92 -18.73 14.23
N SER A 492 17.84 -19.06 15.14
CA SER A 492 17.86 -18.54 16.51
C SER A 492 18.40 -17.10 16.59
N SER A 493 19.32 -16.72 15.69
CA SER A 493 19.93 -15.37 15.66
C SER A 493 19.20 -14.42 14.70
N LYS A 494 18.08 -13.83 15.13
CA LYS A 494 17.24 -12.94 14.28
C LYS A 494 18.02 -11.78 13.66
N ASP A 495 18.77 -11.02 14.46
CA ASP A 495 19.49 -9.82 13.98
C ASP A 495 20.56 -10.18 12.95
N SER A 496 21.29 -11.26 13.20
CA SER A 496 22.34 -11.75 12.30
C SER A 496 21.73 -12.27 11.00
N LEU A 497 20.60 -12.97 11.07
CA LEU A 497 19.88 -13.45 9.89
C LEU A 497 19.45 -12.29 8.99
N VAL A 498 18.89 -11.21 9.54
CA VAL A 498 18.51 -10.02 8.74
C VAL A 498 19.73 -9.44 8.01
N VAL A 499 20.86 -9.31 8.69
CA VAL A 499 22.11 -8.80 8.11
C VAL A 499 22.60 -9.70 6.97
N ILE A 500 22.62 -11.01 7.18
CA ILE A 500 23.07 -11.97 6.17
C ILE A 500 22.20 -11.92 4.92
N LEU A 501 20.87 -11.92 5.11
CA LEU A 501 19.91 -11.84 4.00
C LEU A 501 19.96 -10.49 3.29
N PHE A 502 20.28 -9.40 4.00
CA PHE A 502 20.48 -8.09 3.41
C PHE A 502 21.65 -8.06 2.40
N HIS A 503 22.74 -8.78 2.68
CA HIS A 503 23.91 -8.84 1.80
C HIS A 503 23.85 -9.93 0.70
N LEU A 504 23.01 -10.97 0.86
CA LEU A 504 22.88 -12.06 -0.14
C LEU A 504 21.58 -12.05 -0.95
N SER A 505 20.56 -11.33 -0.49
CA SER A 505 19.15 -11.54 -0.85
C SER A 505 18.55 -12.87 -0.33
N PRO A 506 17.31 -12.87 0.18
CA PRO A 506 16.62 -14.09 0.62
C PRO A 506 16.53 -15.19 -0.44
N SER A 507 16.39 -14.84 -1.72
CA SER A 507 16.23 -15.82 -2.80
C SER A 507 17.45 -16.70 -3.01
N VAL A 508 18.65 -16.17 -2.75
CA VAL A 508 19.92 -16.88 -2.95
C VAL A 508 20.08 -17.97 -1.90
N VAL A 509 19.66 -17.71 -0.65
CA VAL A 509 19.68 -18.70 0.44
C VAL A 509 18.55 -19.71 0.31
N ILE A 510 17.34 -19.28 -0.08
CA ILE A 510 16.19 -20.18 -0.22
C ILE A 510 16.41 -21.22 -1.31
N LYS A 511 17.00 -20.83 -2.46
CA LYS A 511 17.16 -21.73 -3.62
C LYS A 511 17.83 -23.08 -3.29
N PRO A 512 19.04 -23.13 -2.70
CA PRO A 512 19.69 -24.41 -2.39
C PRO A 512 18.92 -25.21 -1.33
N LEU A 513 18.34 -24.56 -0.33
CA LEU A 513 17.54 -25.22 0.73
C LEU A 513 16.26 -25.85 0.17
N LEU A 514 15.55 -25.13 -0.70
CA LEU A 514 14.33 -25.59 -1.37
C LEU A 514 14.61 -26.85 -2.19
N ASN A 515 15.67 -26.83 -2.99
CA ASN A 515 16.06 -27.98 -3.82
C ASN A 515 16.42 -29.21 -2.98
N LEU A 516 17.15 -29.04 -1.87
CA LEU A 516 17.48 -30.12 -0.95
C LEU A 516 16.21 -30.74 -0.34
N LEU A 517 15.31 -29.91 0.18
CA LEU A 517 14.09 -30.36 0.85
C LEU A 517 13.11 -31.05 -0.11
N ASP A 518 13.04 -30.60 -1.36
CA ASP A 518 12.24 -31.24 -2.41
C ASP A 518 12.81 -32.59 -2.86
N THR A 519 14.12 -32.81 -2.72
CA THR A 519 14.81 -34.06 -3.12
C THR A 519 15.15 -34.97 -1.94
N TRP A 520 14.66 -34.63 -0.75
CA TRP A 520 14.97 -35.35 0.49
C TRP A 520 14.55 -36.81 0.43
N SER A 521 15.48 -37.70 0.82
CA SER A 521 15.23 -39.13 0.94
C SER A 521 15.97 -39.70 2.14
N THR A 522 15.27 -40.50 2.94
CA THR A 522 15.89 -41.22 4.08
C THR A 522 16.37 -42.58 3.60
N SER A 523 17.65 -42.92 3.81
CA SER A 523 18.18 -44.26 3.53
C SER A 523 18.01 -45.19 4.74
N ASP A 524 18.01 -46.50 4.49
CA ASP A 524 17.72 -47.52 5.51
C ASP A 524 18.76 -47.61 6.64
N ASP A 525 19.96 -47.07 6.43
CA ASP A 525 21.08 -47.08 7.39
C ASP A 525 21.12 -45.81 8.26
N MET A 526 20.23 -44.84 8.01
CA MET A 526 20.21 -43.57 8.74
C MET A 526 19.43 -43.68 10.04
N ASN A 527 19.83 -42.89 11.05
CA ASN A 527 19.00 -42.67 12.21
C ASN A 527 17.78 -41.84 11.81
N PHE A 528 16.59 -42.47 11.80
CA PHE A 528 15.35 -41.82 11.38
C PHE A 528 15.04 -40.57 12.21
N GLN A 529 15.28 -40.60 13.53
CA GLN A 529 14.99 -39.44 14.39
C GLN A 529 15.88 -38.24 14.04
N GLU A 530 17.17 -38.45 13.81
CA GLU A 530 18.11 -37.40 13.39
C GLU A 530 17.77 -36.87 12.00
N ALA A 531 17.40 -37.75 11.07
CA ALA A 531 16.96 -37.35 9.72
C ALA A 531 15.70 -36.46 9.76
N TYR A 532 14.73 -36.83 10.60
CA TYR A 532 13.52 -36.03 10.81
C TYR A 532 13.85 -34.67 11.45
N ALA A 533 14.65 -34.65 12.52
CA ALA A 533 15.06 -33.41 13.18
C ALA A 533 15.83 -32.48 12.24
N SER A 534 16.72 -33.05 11.42
CA SER A 534 17.51 -32.32 10.41
C SER A 534 16.64 -31.69 9.34
N PHE A 535 15.74 -32.47 8.73
CA PHE A 535 14.77 -31.98 7.78
C PHE A 535 13.93 -30.85 8.41
N SER A 536 13.43 -31.07 9.62
CA SER A 536 12.58 -30.12 10.32
C SER A 536 13.25 -28.77 10.55
N CYS A 537 14.51 -28.73 11.01
CA CYS A 537 15.19 -27.45 11.23
C CYS A 537 15.54 -26.71 9.94
N ILE A 538 15.97 -27.44 8.90
CA ILE A 538 16.25 -26.84 7.60
C ILE A 538 14.96 -26.26 6.99
N PHE A 539 13.86 -27.00 7.10
CA PHE A 539 12.54 -26.54 6.67
C PHE A 539 12.04 -25.34 7.49
N LEU A 540 12.26 -25.35 8.81
CA LEU A 540 11.95 -24.21 9.70
C LEU A 540 12.69 -22.94 9.31
N LEU A 541 13.99 -23.02 8.99
CA LEU A 541 14.75 -21.87 8.48
C LEU A 541 14.16 -21.36 7.17
N LEU A 542 13.87 -22.26 6.21
CA LEU A 542 13.24 -21.87 4.95
C LEU A 542 11.91 -21.15 5.19
N LEU A 543 11.05 -21.72 6.04
CA LEU A 543 9.74 -21.16 6.34
C LEU A 543 9.84 -19.83 7.08
N LEU A 544 10.78 -19.72 8.03
CA LEU A 544 11.07 -18.48 8.74
C LEU A 544 11.45 -17.37 7.75
N ILE A 545 12.34 -17.65 6.79
CA ILE A 545 12.75 -16.65 5.80
C ILE A 545 11.56 -16.29 4.87
N VAL A 546 10.83 -17.29 4.37
CA VAL A 546 9.69 -17.06 3.48
C VAL A 546 8.62 -16.21 4.16
N LYS A 547 8.29 -16.55 5.41
CA LYS A 547 7.23 -15.88 6.18
C LYS A 547 7.69 -14.51 6.66
N GLN A 548 8.79 -14.44 7.43
CA GLN A 548 9.24 -13.19 8.04
C GLN A 548 9.52 -12.11 6.98
N TYR A 549 10.17 -12.45 5.87
CA TYR A 549 10.53 -11.48 4.82
C TYR A 549 9.51 -11.41 3.67
N ASN A 550 8.36 -12.06 3.83
CA ASN A 550 7.22 -12.03 2.90
C ASN A 550 7.62 -12.27 1.43
N ILE A 551 8.27 -13.39 1.18
CA ILE A 551 8.69 -13.78 -0.17
C ILE A 551 7.45 -14.24 -0.96
N PRO A 552 7.13 -13.60 -2.10
CA PRO A 552 5.93 -13.95 -2.86
C PRO A 552 6.04 -15.36 -3.45
N LEU A 553 4.91 -16.07 -3.47
CA LEU A 553 4.80 -17.42 -4.05
C LEU A 553 5.33 -17.49 -5.50
N GLU A 554 5.10 -16.42 -6.29
CA GLU A 554 5.61 -16.33 -7.66
C GLU A 554 7.13 -16.44 -7.73
N GLN A 555 7.85 -15.80 -6.79
CA GLN A 555 9.30 -15.84 -6.72
C GLN A 555 9.78 -17.24 -6.33
N LEU A 556 9.13 -17.90 -5.36
CA LEU A 556 9.47 -19.27 -4.97
C LEU A 556 9.36 -20.26 -6.14
N ILE A 557 8.31 -20.14 -6.95
CA ILE A 557 8.12 -20.99 -8.13
C ILE A 557 9.25 -20.76 -9.15
N THR A 558 9.72 -19.53 -9.34
CA THR A 558 10.80 -19.22 -10.29
C THR A 558 12.18 -19.69 -9.86
N LEU A 559 12.41 -19.92 -8.56
CA LEU A 559 13.70 -20.37 -8.04
C LEU A 559 13.97 -21.86 -8.28
N ARG A 560 12.94 -22.63 -8.67
CA ARG A 560 13.07 -24.06 -8.91
C ARG A 560 13.85 -24.36 -10.18
N ASP A 561 14.76 -25.32 -10.09
CA ASP A 561 15.54 -25.78 -11.24
C ASP A 561 14.73 -26.73 -12.15
N SER A 562 13.74 -27.45 -11.61
CA SER A 562 12.84 -28.33 -12.39
C SER A 562 11.36 -27.95 -12.21
N THR A 563 10.72 -27.48 -13.28
CA THR A 563 9.27 -27.16 -13.29
C THR A 563 8.37 -28.39 -13.45
N ASP A 564 8.92 -29.53 -13.87
CA ASP A 564 8.16 -30.69 -14.31
C ASP A 564 7.69 -31.59 -13.14
N LYS A 565 8.33 -31.50 -11.97
CA LYS A 565 7.92 -32.20 -10.74
C LYS A 565 7.20 -31.24 -9.79
N GLU A 566 6.24 -31.75 -9.03
CA GLU A 566 5.61 -30.99 -7.95
C GLU A 566 6.62 -30.80 -6.80
N SER A 567 6.69 -29.59 -6.24
CA SER A 567 7.55 -29.29 -5.08
C SER A 567 6.74 -29.56 -3.83
N PHE A 568 7.30 -30.37 -2.94
CA PHE A 568 6.73 -30.58 -1.62
C PHE A 568 6.66 -29.25 -0.87
N CYS A 569 7.76 -28.49 -0.82
CA CYS A 569 7.80 -27.24 -0.05
C CYS A 569 6.74 -26.24 -0.52
N ILE A 570 6.62 -26.02 -1.84
CA ILE A 570 5.62 -25.10 -2.40
C ILE A 570 4.21 -25.61 -2.15
N LYS A 571 3.94 -26.90 -2.41
CA LYS A 571 2.63 -27.52 -2.14
C LYS A 571 2.24 -27.32 -0.68
N TYR A 572 3.12 -27.69 0.24
CA TYR A 572 2.88 -27.59 1.67
C TYR A 572 2.62 -26.16 2.14
N ILE A 573 3.47 -25.20 1.72
CA ILE A 573 3.31 -23.76 1.99
C ILE A 573 1.95 -23.25 1.50
N THR A 574 1.49 -23.69 0.32
CA THR A 574 0.18 -23.26 -0.23
C THR A 574 -1.02 -23.94 0.42
N SER A 575 -0.87 -25.17 0.91
CA SER A 575 -1.93 -25.90 1.62
C SER A 575 -1.94 -25.64 3.13
N LEU A 576 -1.02 -24.84 3.64
CA LEU A 576 -0.82 -24.65 5.07
C LEU A 576 -2.06 -24.04 5.73
N GLY A 577 -2.59 -24.73 6.75
CA GLY A 577 -3.82 -24.33 7.44
C GLY A 577 -5.13 -24.65 6.72
N THR A 578 -5.10 -25.28 5.54
CA THR A 578 -6.32 -25.80 4.91
C THR A 578 -6.74 -27.12 5.56
N SER A 579 -8.05 -27.30 5.82
CA SER A 579 -8.57 -28.52 6.44
C SER A 579 -8.73 -29.60 5.38
N VAL A 580 -7.84 -30.60 5.38
CA VAL A 580 -7.99 -31.81 4.56
C VAL A 580 -9.12 -32.65 5.15
N GLN A 581 -10.05 -33.13 4.31
CA GLN A 581 -11.12 -34.02 4.74
C GLN A 581 -10.60 -35.45 4.79
N PHE A 582 -10.85 -36.16 5.90
CA PHE A 582 -10.40 -37.54 6.10
C PHE A 582 -10.84 -38.48 4.97
N ASP A 583 -12.04 -38.27 4.41
CA ASP A 583 -12.62 -39.09 3.33
C ASP A 583 -11.84 -39.01 1.99
N THR A 584 -10.86 -38.11 1.89
CA THR A 584 -10.04 -37.92 0.68
C THR A 584 -8.67 -38.60 0.74
N LEU A 585 -8.36 -39.32 1.83
CA LEU A 585 -7.11 -40.04 1.98
C LEU A 585 -7.07 -41.30 1.10
N ASP A 586 -5.96 -41.48 0.39
CA ASP A 586 -5.66 -42.72 -0.32
C ASP A 586 -5.44 -43.89 0.65
N SER A 587 -5.59 -45.14 0.16
CA SER A 587 -5.49 -46.35 0.99
C SER A 587 -4.18 -46.44 1.79
N ARG A 588 -3.05 -46.06 1.18
CA ARG A 588 -1.74 -46.02 1.83
C ARG A 588 -1.65 -44.94 2.90
N ALA A 589 -2.15 -43.74 2.61
CA ALA A 589 -2.15 -42.63 3.57
C ALA A 589 -3.02 -42.96 4.80
N SER A 590 -4.12 -43.68 4.59
CA SER A 590 -5.00 -44.18 5.66
C SER A 590 -4.30 -45.22 6.56
N GLU A 591 -3.51 -46.14 5.99
CA GLU A 591 -2.71 -47.10 6.74
C GLU A 591 -1.63 -46.41 7.60
N VAL A 592 -0.89 -45.46 7.00
CA VAL A 592 0.11 -44.66 7.71
C VAL A 592 -0.53 -43.82 8.80
N PHE A 593 -1.67 -43.18 8.52
CA PHE A 593 -2.45 -42.42 9.49
C PHE A 593 -2.87 -43.28 10.69
N ALA A 594 -3.44 -44.47 10.44
CA ALA A 594 -3.87 -45.37 11.50
C ALA A 594 -2.69 -45.85 12.36
N GLY A 595 -1.54 -46.12 11.74
CA GLY A 595 -0.29 -46.46 12.43
C GLY A 595 0.17 -45.34 13.38
N TRP A 596 0.20 -44.09 12.90
CA TRP A 596 0.58 -42.93 13.72
C TRP A 596 -0.43 -42.62 14.84
N VAL A 597 -1.73 -42.75 14.59
CA VAL A 597 -2.75 -42.59 15.64
C VAL A 597 -2.58 -43.63 16.75
N SER A 598 -2.38 -44.90 16.38
CA SER A 598 -2.17 -45.97 17.37
C SER A 598 -0.85 -45.81 18.13
N ALA A 599 0.22 -45.36 17.47
CA ALA A 599 1.49 -45.05 18.13
C ALA A 599 1.38 -43.93 19.17
N LEU A 600 0.72 -42.83 18.79
CA LEU A 600 0.62 -41.63 19.63
C LEU A 600 -0.38 -41.80 20.79
N PHE A 601 -1.51 -42.48 20.57
CA PHE A 601 -2.61 -42.50 21.55
C PHE A 601 -2.88 -43.86 22.20
N ASP A 602 -2.48 -45.00 21.60
CA ASP A 602 -2.80 -46.35 22.13
C ASP A 602 -1.60 -47.13 22.69
N SER A 603 -0.47 -47.14 21.97
CA SER A 603 0.62 -48.10 22.18
C SER A 603 1.83 -47.53 22.94
N GLY A 604 1.79 -46.25 23.29
CA GLY A 604 2.77 -45.61 24.19
C GLY A 604 4.19 -45.54 23.62
N GLY A 605 4.36 -45.50 22.29
CA GLY A 605 5.67 -45.36 21.69
C GLY A 605 5.67 -45.34 20.15
N ILE A 606 6.69 -44.69 19.58
CA ILE A 606 6.90 -44.58 18.14
C ILE A 606 7.98 -45.59 17.74
N SER A 607 7.62 -46.59 16.92
CA SER A 607 8.55 -47.62 16.43
C SER A 607 9.29 -47.18 15.16
N ASP A 608 10.52 -47.66 14.97
CA ASP A 608 11.29 -47.43 13.73
C ASP A 608 10.60 -47.98 12.47
N ASP A 609 9.85 -49.08 12.59
CA ASP A 609 9.07 -49.63 11.48
C ASP A 609 8.00 -48.65 10.99
N LEU A 610 7.33 -47.95 11.92
CA LEU A 610 6.37 -46.89 11.59
C LEU A 610 7.07 -45.71 10.90
N MET A 611 8.24 -45.30 11.39
CA MET A 611 9.04 -44.25 10.74
C MET A 611 9.50 -44.66 9.34
N ARG A 612 9.77 -45.96 9.10
CA ARG A 612 10.11 -46.49 7.78
C ARG A 612 8.92 -46.49 6.81
N LEU A 613 7.71 -46.68 7.32
CA LEU A 613 6.48 -46.72 6.52
C LEU A 613 6.04 -45.34 5.99
N SER A 614 6.51 -44.26 6.61
CA SER A 614 6.16 -42.87 6.24
C SER A 614 7.37 -42.06 5.85
N THR A 615 7.25 -41.16 4.88
CA THR A 615 8.29 -40.15 4.63
C THR A 615 8.12 -38.96 5.56
N VAL A 616 9.20 -38.21 5.83
CA VAL A 616 9.13 -36.96 6.63
C VAL A 616 8.08 -36.00 6.04
N GLN A 617 8.07 -35.88 4.71
CA GLN A 617 7.14 -35.03 3.96
C GLN A 617 5.67 -35.44 4.18
N GLU A 618 5.38 -36.75 4.17
CA GLU A 618 4.03 -37.27 4.45
C GLU A 618 3.61 -36.99 5.89
N CYS A 619 4.52 -37.11 6.86
CA CYS A 619 4.25 -36.78 8.25
C CYS A 619 3.83 -35.31 8.42
N TYR A 620 4.50 -34.38 7.72
CA TYR A 620 4.12 -32.95 7.73
C TYR A 620 2.69 -32.72 7.20
N GLU A 621 2.24 -33.47 6.20
CA GLU A 621 0.87 -33.40 5.66
C GLU A 621 -0.17 -34.07 6.60
N LEU A 622 0.19 -35.18 7.24
CA LEU A 622 -0.72 -35.99 8.06
C LEU A 622 -0.91 -35.48 9.50
N PHE A 623 0.11 -34.90 10.14
CA PHE A 623 0.01 -34.53 11.56
C PHE A 623 -1.01 -33.43 11.89
N PRO A 624 -1.22 -32.40 11.05
CA PRO A 624 -2.33 -31.46 11.26
C PRO A 624 -3.70 -32.18 11.24
N LEU A 625 -3.85 -33.20 10.40
CA LEU A 625 -5.06 -34.02 10.33
C LEU A 625 -5.21 -34.92 11.56
N ILE A 626 -4.12 -35.52 12.05
CA ILE A 626 -4.13 -36.32 13.29
C ILE A 626 -4.57 -35.46 14.47
N PHE A 627 -4.03 -34.25 14.60
CA PHE A 627 -4.46 -33.29 15.62
C PHE A 627 -5.93 -32.92 15.47
N GLN A 628 -6.40 -32.66 14.24
CA GLN A 628 -7.81 -32.38 13.97
C GLN A 628 -8.72 -33.53 14.41
N GLN A 629 -8.37 -34.78 14.10
CA GLN A 629 -9.17 -35.95 14.50
C GLN A 629 -9.13 -36.17 16.01
N ALA A 630 -7.99 -35.95 16.67
CA ALA A 630 -7.90 -36.00 18.13
C ALA A 630 -8.82 -34.95 18.76
N PHE A 631 -8.84 -33.71 18.26
CA PHE A 631 -9.76 -32.66 18.71
C PHE A 631 -11.24 -33.06 18.52
N ILE A 632 -11.60 -33.63 17.36
CA ILE A 632 -12.97 -34.11 17.10
C ILE A 632 -13.33 -35.26 18.05
N GLY A 633 -12.40 -36.18 18.32
CA GLY A 633 -12.56 -37.27 19.27
C GLY A 633 -12.81 -36.78 20.70
N CYS A 634 -12.03 -35.79 21.17
CA CYS A 634 -12.27 -35.10 22.44
C CYS A 634 -13.68 -34.48 22.48
N LYS A 635 -14.05 -33.73 21.44
CA LYS A 635 -15.35 -33.05 21.37
C LYS A 635 -16.53 -34.03 21.42
N GLN A 636 -16.38 -35.21 20.83
CA GLN A 636 -17.40 -36.26 20.84
C GLN A 636 -17.35 -37.16 22.09
N ASN A 637 -16.45 -36.88 23.05
CA ASN A 637 -16.18 -37.70 24.23
C ASN A 637 -15.81 -39.16 23.88
N LEU A 638 -15.18 -39.39 22.72
CA LEU A 638 -14.69 -40.71 22.31
C LEU A 638 -13.37 -41.08 23.01
N SER A 639 -12.61 -40.07 23.44
CA SER A 639 -11.32 -40.22 24.13
C SER A 639 -11.21 -39.19 25.25
N ASP A 640 -10.53 -39.55 26.33
CA ASP A 640 -10.27 -38.64 27.45
C ASP A 640 -9.26 -37.56 27.04
N ILE A 641 -9.46 -36.35 27.55
CA ILE A 641 -8.59 -35.19 27.27
C ILE A 641 -7.17 -35.47 27.75
N GLU A 642 -7.01 -36.12 28.90
CA GLU A 642 -5.68 -36.44 29.45
C GLU A 642 -4.92 -37.47 28.60
N THR A 643 -5.62 -38.46 28.03
CA THR A 643 -5.01 -39.40 27.06
C THR A 643 -4.53 -38.68 25.81
N ILE A 644 -5.33 -37.74 25.29
CA ILE A 644 -4.94 -36.96 24.12
C ILE A 644 -3.78 -36.03 24.44
N LYS A 645 -3.75 -35.38 25.61
CA LYS A 645 -2.60 -34.57 26.05
C LYS A 645 -1.31 -35.40 26.11
N GLY A 646 -1.35 -36.60 26.71
CA GLY A 646 -0.19 -37.49 26.74
C GLY A 646 0.29 -37.90 25.35
N GLY A 647 -0.62 -38.11 24.40
CA GLY A 647 -0.25 -38.36 22.99
C GLY A 647 0.33 -37.12 22.29
N LEU A 648 -0.15 -35.93 22.65
CA LEU A 648 0.35 -34.66 22.10
C LEU A 648 1.76 -34.30 22.60
N GLU A 649 2.15 -34.76 23.78
CA GLU A 649 3.50 -34.56 24.33
C GLU A 649 4.60 -35.16 23.46
N TYR A 650 4.31 -36.21 22.67
CA TYR A 650 5.26 -36.74 21.68
C TYR A 650 5.69 -35.71 20.64
N PHE A 651 4.82 -34.75 20.27
CA PHE A 651 5.18 -33.69 19.33
C PHE A 651 6.22 -32.71 19.89
N LEU A 652 6.45 -32.71 21.21
CA LEU A 652 7.50 -31.93 21.85
C LEU A 652 8.89 -32.59 21.76
N GLN A 653 8.98 -33.82 21.23
CA GLN A 653 10.27 -34.46 20.96
C GLN A 653 11.00 -33.75 19.79
N PRO A 654 12.34 -33.64 19.83
CA PRO A 654 13.12 -32.86 18.86
C PRO A 654 12.80 -33.12 17.38
N PHE A 655 12.55 -34.37 17.02
CA PHE A 655 12.31 -34.78 15.64
C PHE A 655 10.87 -34.55 15.15
N LEU A 656 9.91 -34.29 16.05
CA LEU A 656 8.52 -33.94 15.69
C LEU A 656 8.21 -32.46 15.87
N LEU A 657 9.00 -31.73 16.65
CA LEU A 657 8.77 -30.31 16.95
C LEU A 657 8.51 -29.45 15.71
N GLY A 658 9.25 -29.68 14.62
CA GLY A 658 9.07 -28.91 13.38
C GLY A 658 7.71 -29.10 12.71
N THR A 659 6.97 -30.17 13.04
CA THR A 659 5.65 -30.46 12.45
C THR A 659 4.51 -29.68 13.11
N LEU A 660 4.76 -29.10 14.29
CA LEU A 660 3.83 -28.24 15.02
C LEU A 660 3.36 -27.04 14.20
N ILE A 661 4.17 -26.57 13.23
CA ILE A 661 3.82 -25.50 12.30
C ILE A 661 2.46 -25.76 11.65
N GLY A 662 2.23 -26.98 11.15
CA GLY A 662 0.99 -27.32 10.47
C GLY A 662 -0.20 -27.38 11.43
N ILE A 663 0.02 -27.85 12.66
CA ILE A 663 -0.99 -27.88 13.72
C ILE A 663 -1.41 -26.46 14.11
N PHE A 664 -0.44 -25.56 14.32
CA PHE A 664 -0.70 -24.16 14.64
C PHE A 664 -1.37 -23.40 13.50
N ALA A 665 -0.95 -23.64 12.25
CA ALA A 665 -1.61 -23.06 11.08
C ALA A 665 -3.08 -23.51 10.94
N TRP A 666 -3.38 -24.79 11.20
CA TRP A 666 -4.75 -25.29 11.22
C TRP A 666 -5.56 -24.68 12.36
N ALA A 667 -4.97 -24.60 13.56
CA ALA A 667 -5.62 -24.04 14.73
C ALA A 667 -5.98 -22.56 14.55
N GLU A 668 -5.08 -21.76 13.97
CA GLU A 668 -5.30 -20.36 13.62
C GLU A 668 -6.59 -20.19 12.79
N ASN A 669 -6.78 -21.01 11.76
CA ASN A 669 -7.95 -20.98 10.87
C ASN A 669 -9.23 -21.58 11.50
N SER A 670 -9.07 -22.44 12.50
CA SER A 670 -10.15 -23.21 13.11
C SER A 670 -10.74 -22.55 14.36
N LEU A 671 -9.94 -21.80 15.12
CA LEU A 671 -10.35 -21.09 16.34
C LEU A 671 -11.53 -20.15 16.11
N TRP A 672 -11.66 -19.56 14.92
CA TRP A 672 -12.79 -18.70 14.55
C TRP A 672 -14.08 -19.46 14.20
N LYS A 673 -13.98 -20.74 13.83
CA LYS A 673 -15.10 -21.51 13.27
C LYS A 673 -15.84 -22.33 14.32
N PHE A 674 -15.15 -22.77 15.37
CA PHE A 674 -15.71 -23.66 16.38
C PHE A 674 -16.21 -22.90 17.62
N GLN A 675 -17.34 -23.32 18.17
CA GLN A 675 -17.87 -22.80 19.43
C GLN A 675 -17.03 -23.29 20.64
N ASP A 676 -16.40 -24.47 20.52
CA ASP A 676 -15.64 -25.15 21.58
C ASP A 676 -14.17 -24.69 21.66
N VAL A 677 -13.94 -23.37 21.67
CA VAL A 677 -12.61 -22.76 21.76
C VAL A 677 -11.86 -23.20 23.02
N ASP A 678 -12.58 -23.54 24.09
CA ASP A 678 -11.99 -23.87 25.38
C ASP A 678 -11.27 -25.23 25.35
N ILE A 679 -11.83 -26.22 24.64
CA ILE A 679 -11.18 -27.53 24.44
C ILE A 679 -9.93 -27.35 23.56
N LEU A 680 -10.06 -26.62 22.45
CA LEU A 680 -8.95 -26.39 21.53
C LEU A 680 -7.82 -25.60 22.18
N SER A 681 -8.14 -24.56 22.96
CA SER A 681 -7.14 -23.78 23.69
C SER A 681 -6.42 -24.61 24.76
N ASN A 682 -7.12 -25.53 25.43
CA ASN A 682 -6.51 -26.43 26.42
C ASN A 682 -5.56 -27.46 25.77
N LEU A 683 -5.89 -27.96 24.57
CA LEU A 683 -4.99 -28.83 23.79
C LEU A 683 -3.79 -28.05 23.21
N LEU A 684 -3.99 -26.81 22.77
CA LEU A 684 -2.87 -25.97 22.31
C LEU A 684 -1.93 -25.58 23.45
N LYS A 685 -2.45 -25.46 24.68
CA LYS A 685 -1.65 -25.17 25.87
C LYS A 685 -0.55 -26.20 26.11
N THR A 686 -0.81 -27.48 25.86
CA THR A 686 0.22 -28.52 26.02
C THR A 686 1.35 -28.36 25.01
N LEU A 687 1.03 -27.94 23.79
CA LEU A 687 2.01 -27.74 22.71
C LEU A 687 2.78 -26.42 22.82
N ILE A 688 2.23 -25.41 23.50
CA ILE A 688 2.84 -24.09 23.67
C ILE A 688 3.72 -24.01 24.92
N ASN A 689 3.44 -24.81 25.96
CA ASN A 689 4.15 -24.72 27.22
C ASN A 689 5.60 -25.25 27.12
N GLN A 690 6.56 -24.46 27.60
CA GLN A 690 8.01 -24.73 27.44
C GLN A 690 8.64 -25.51 28.61
N SER A 691 7.89 -25.79 29.68
CA SER A 691 8.44 -26.21 30.99
C SER A 691 9.27 -27.50 31.00
N GLU A 692 9.13 -28.34 29.97
CA GLU A 692 9.81 -29.65 29.89
C GLU A 692 10.92 -29.69 28.82
N LEU A 693 11.08 -28.61 28.04
CA LEU A 693 12.05 -28.54 26.94
C LEU A 693 13.42 -28.06 27.44
N SER A 694 14.49 -28.65 26.91
CA SER A 694 15.87 -28.24 27.20
C SER A 694 16.78 -28.44 25.98
N GLY A 695 17.91 -27.73 25.96
CA GLY A 695 18.90 -27.78 24.87
C GLY A 695 18.34 -27.34 23.52
N GLU A 696 18.75 -28.03 22.44
CA GLU A 696 18.36 -27.75 21.06
C GLU A 696 16.83 -27.77 20.84
N ALA A 697 16.10 -28.60 21.58
CA ALA A 697 14.63 -28.70 21.49
C ALA A 697 13.94 -27.36 21.81
N LEU A 698 14.49 -26.60 22.77
CA LEU A 698 13.97 -25.28 23.14
C LEU A 698 14.15 -24.27 21.99
N TYR A 699 15.30 -24.29 21.31
CA TYR A 699 15.55 -23.43 20.16
C TYR A 699 14.60 -23.74 19.01
N ILE A 700 14.39 -25.03 18.69
CA ILE A 700 13.46 -25.46 17.65
C ILE A 700 12.03 -24.98 17.96
N HIS A 701 11.58 -25.18 19.19
CA HIS A 701 10.25 -24.76 19.64
C HIS A 701 10.08 -23.23 19.58
N ASN A 702 11.09 -22.46 20.00
CA ASN A 702 11.10 -21.01 19.87
C ASN A 702 11.01 -20.54 18.41
N ILE A 703 11.68 -21.22 17.48
CA ILE A 703 11.57 -20.92 16.05
C ILE A 703 10.14 -21.19 15.57
N VAL A 704 9.53 -22.33 15.89
CA VAL A 704 8.13 -22.65 15.56
C VAL A 704 7.18 -21.56 16.08
N LEU A 705 7.33 -21.17 17.36
CA LEU A 705 6.51 -20.13 17.98
C LEU A 705 6.77 -18.75 17.35
N SER A 706 8.00 -18.43 16.94
CA SER A 706 8.29 -17.16 16.26
C SER A 706 7.56 -17.05 14.91
N ILE A 707 7.32 -18.18 14.23
CA ILE A 707 6.62 -18.23 12.95
C ILE A 707 5.11 -18.06 13.16
N TYR A 708 4.47 -18.81 14.07
CA TYR A 708 2.99 -18.86 14.19
C TYR A 708 2.39 -18.32 15.49
N GLY A 709 3.16 -18.22 16.57
CA GLY A 709 2.71 -17.72 17.87
C GLY A 709 2.05 -16.33 17.82
N PRO A 710 2.57 -15.36 17.04
CA PRO A 710 1.98 -14.03 16.93
C PRO A 710 0.60 -13.99 16.28
N ASN A 711 0.36 -14.82 15.26
CA ASN A 711 -0.96 -14.96 14.67
C ASN A 711 -1.94 -15.58 15.67
N LEU A 712 -1.53 -16.66 16.34
CA LEU A 712 -2.34 -17.31 17.37
C LEU A 712 -2.70 -16.33 18.49
N LEU A 713 -1.74 -15.56 18.98
CA LEU A 713 -1.96 -14.54 20.01
C LEU A 713 -2.97 -13.48 19.57
N LYS A 714 -2.91 -13.02 18.30
CA LYS A 714 -3.92 -12.09 17.76
C LYS A 714 -5.31 -12.72 17.77
N VAL A 715 -5.43 -13.97 17.31
CA VAL A 715 -6.70 -14.71 17.29
C VAL A 715 -7.25 -14.86 18.71
N PHE A 716 -6.43 -15.27 19.67
CA PHE A 716 -6.84 -15.37 21.08
C PHE A 716 -7.30 -14.02 21.64
N LYS A 717 -6.53 -12.94 21.44
CA LYS A 717 -6.90 -11.58 21.89
C LYS A 717 -8.19 -11.07 21.22
N ALA A 718 -8.40 -11.38 19.94
CA ALA A 718 -9.59 -10.96 19.22
C ALA A 718 -10.83 -11.75 19.66
N ILE A 719 -10.69 -13.04 19.93
CA ILE A 719 -11.73 -13.87 20.54
C ILE A 719 -12.08 -13.35 21.95
N GLU A 720 -11.07 -13.03 22.77
CA GLU A 720 -11.26 -12.45 24.11
C GLU A 720 -12.05 -11.13 24.04
N LYS A 721 -11.70 -10.23 23.12
CA LYS A 721 -12.44 -8.97 22.88
C LYS A 721 -13.89 -9.21 22.45
N SER A 722 -14.13 -10.20 21.59
CA SER A 722 -15.48 -10.55 21.10
C SER A 722 -16.37 -11.19 22.17
N ARG A 723 -15.77 -11.94 23.11
CA ARG A 723 -16.47 -12.58 24.23
C ARG A 723 -16.72 -11.62 25.38
N SER A 724 -15.81 -10.66 25.60
CA SER A 724 -15.93 -9.63 26.65
C SER A 724 -17.08 -8.64 26.41
N SER A 725 -17.52 -8.46 25.16
CA SER A 725 -18.65 -7.59 24.80
C SER A 725 -20.02 -8.27 24.92
N SER A 726 -20.06 -9.60 25.05
CA SER A 726 -21.27 -10.35 25.39
C SER A 726 -21.32 -10.63 26.90
N ALA A 727 -22.35 -10.13 27.60
CA ALA A 727 -22.49 -10.17 29.06
C ALA A 727 -22.75 -11.58 29.67
N ILE A 728 -22.17 -12.64 29.11
CA ILE A 728 -22.30 -14.02 29.61
C ILE A 728 -20.93 -14.49 30.06
N SER A 729 -20.72 -14.43 31.37
CA SER A 729 -19.56 -14.98 32.07
C SER A 729 -19.55 -16.50 31.96
N GLY A 730 -18.60 -17.05 31.21
CA GLY A 730 -18.31 -18.48 31.22
C GLY A 730 -17.24 -18.82 30.22
N HIS A 731 -16.02 -19.05 30.71
CA HIS A 731 -14.82 -19.51 29.99
C HIS A 731 -13.97 -18.40 29.34
N SER A 732 -13.14 -17.79 30.19
CA SER A 732 -11.95 -17.01 29.80
C SER A 732 -10.89 -17.95 29.25
N ILE A 733 -10.22 -17.56 28.15
CA ILE A 733 -8.98 -18.19 27.71
C ILE A 733 -7.98 -18.10 28.88
N ASP A 734 -7.23 -19.17 29.14
CA ASP A 734 -6.27 -19.21 30.25
C ASP A 734 -5.24 -18.08 30.11
N PRO A 735 -5.11 -17.16 31.08
CA PRO A 735 -4.20 -16.03 30.99
C PRO A 735 -2.73 -16.48 30.89
N ILE A 736 -2.41 -17.64 31.48
CA ILE A 736 -1.07 -18.26 31.43
C ILE A 736 -0.68 -18.61 29.99
N LEU A 737 -1.61 -19.02 29.14
CA LEU A 737 -1.33 -19.32 27.72
C LEU A 737 -0.94 -18.05 26.96
N ILE A 738 -1.63 -16.93 27.25
CA ILE A 738 -1.32 -15.63 26.64
C ILE A 738 0.04 -15.14 27.13
N THR A 739 0.32 -15.22 28.43
CA THR A 739 1.63 -14.82 29.00
C THR A 739 2.78 -15.67 28.45
N ASN A 740 2.58 -16.99 28.30
CA ASN A 740 3.62 -17.87 27.73
C ASN A 740 3.91 -17.50 26.28
N LEU A 741 2.89 -17.26 25.45
CA LEU A 741 3.07 -16.77 24.08
C LEU A 741 3.80 -15.41 24.08
N GLU A 742 3.37 -14.46 24.91
CA GLU A 742 4.00 -13.14 25.04
C GLU A 742 5.47 -13.20 25.46
N SER A 743 5.86 -14.16 26.29
CA SER A 743 7.25 -14.36 26.70
C SER A 743 8.11 -15.10 25.66
N SER A 744 7.48 -15.85 24.75
CA SER A 744 8.19 -16.70 23.78
C SER A 744 8.66 -15.94 22.54
N PHE A 745 8.17 -14.73 22.30
CA PHE A 745 8.56 -13.91 21.17
C PHE A 745 8.53 -12.42 21.52
N ASP A 746 9.49 -11.65 21.02
CA ASP A 746 9.48 -10.18 21.15
C ASP A 746 8.23 -9.63 20.46
N ILE A 747 7.24 -9.23 21.26
CA ILE A 747 5.93 -8.71 20.81
C ILE A 747 6.13 -7.47 19.91
N GLU A 748 7.22 -6.73 20.11
CA GLU A 748 7.57 -5.56 19.30
C GLU A 748 7.94 -5.91 17.85
N ASN A 749 8.39 -7.14 17.57
CA ASN A 749 9.04 -7.50 16.29
C ASN A 749 8.19 -8.31 15.32
N VAL A 750 7.07 -8.91 15.76
CA VAL A 750 6.32 -9.81 14.88
C VAL A 750 5.05 -9.16 14.34
N LYS A 751 5.16 -8.66 13.11
CA LYS A 751 3.99 -8.40 12.28
C LYS A 751 3.22 -9.70 12.10
N ILE A 752 1.90 -9.56 12.18
CA ILE A 752 0.90 -10.59 11.86
C ILE A 752 1.20 -11.08 10.45
N LEU A 753 1.56 -12.35 10.34
CA LEU A 753 1.97 -12.97 9.09
C LEU A 753 1.03 -14.13 8.83
N ASN A 754 -0.19 -13.86 8.36
CA ASN A 754 -0.94 -14.95 7.76
C ASN A 754 -0.24 -15.28 6.43
N MET A 755 -0.01 -16.56 6.15
CA MET A 755 0.70 -17.03 4.94
C MET A 755 0.11 -16.50 3.62
N LEU A 756 -1.13 -15.98 3.67
CA LEU A 756 -1.92 -15.49 2.55
C LEU A 756 -2.50 -14.09 2.79
N ASP A 757 -2.23 -13.44 3.92
CA ASP A 757 -2.66 -12.04 4.06
C ASP A 757 -1.77 -11.19 3.18
N PHE A 758 -2.43 -10.38 2.35
CA PHE A 758 -1.77 -9.32 1.61
C PHE A 758 -1.06 -8.46 2.64
N ASP A 759 0.26 -8.32 2.49
CA ASP A 759 1.07 -7.32 3.18
C ASP A 759 0.54 -5.95 2.74
N THR A 760 -0.54 -5.51 3.37
CA THR A 760 -1.30 -4.34 2.98
C THR A 760 -0.53 -3.10 3.37
N SER A 761 -0.70 -2.07 2.56
CA SER A 761 -0.09 -0.78 2.83
C SER A 761 -0.66 -0.23 4.13
N ARG A 762 0.15 0.45 4.94
CA ARG A 762 -0.34 1.07 6.19
C ARG A 762 -1.43 2.10 5.89
N THR A 763 -1.29 2.82 4.78
CA THR A 763 -2.34 3.76 4.34
C THR A 763 -3.64 3.06 3.97
N PHE A 764 -3.56 1.82 3.47
CA PHE A 764 -4.72 0.97 3.25
C PHE A 764 -5.34 0.50 4.58
N ASP A 765 -4.54 0.01 5.52
CA ASP A 765 -5.03 -0.49 6.82
C ASP A 765 -5.66 0.62 7.68
N LYS A 766 -5.06 1.82 7.69
CA LYS A 766 -5.64 2.99 8.37
C LYS A 766 -6.96 3.42 7.72
N SER A 767 -7.08 3.29 6.39
CA SER A 767 -8.31 3.62 5.68
C SER A 767 -9.43 2.63 5.98
N LEU A 768 -9.14 1.33 6.15
CA LEU A 768 -10.14 0.35 6.58
C LEU A 768 -10.80 0.70 7.93
N THR A 769 -10.13 1.51 8.76
CA THR A 769 -10.65 1.99 10.05
C THR A 769 -11.37 3.33 10.00
N LYS A 770 -11.30 4.07 8.88
CA LYS A 770 -11.97 5.36 8.68
C LYS A 770 -13.06 5.21 7.62
N ASP A 771 -14.32 5.36 8.02
CA ASP A 771 -15.45 5.30 7.10
C ASP A 771 -15.34 6.35 5.98
N ASN A 772 -15.45 5.90 4.72
CA ASN A 772 -15.78 6.65 3.49
C ASN A 772 -14.68 7.12 2.50
N GLU A 773 -13.41 6.70 2.60
CA GLU A 773 -12.41 6.98 1.55
C GLU A 773 -12.23 5.78 0.60
N SER A 774 -12.37 6.01 -0.71
CA SER A 774 -12.11 4.96 -1.70
C SER A 774 -10.60 4.74 -1.88
N LEU A 775 -10.17 3.51 -2.16
CA LEU A 775 -8.77 3.15 -2.38
C LEU A 775 -8.11 3.96 -3.50
N ILE A 776 -8.89 4.26 -4.53
CA ILE A 776 -8.49 5.12 -5.66
C ILE A 776 -8.21 6.54 -5.15
N HIS A 777 -9.05 7.08 -4.27
CA HIS A 777 -8.83 8.40 -3.70
C HIS A 777 -7.55 8.48 -2.86
N ILE A 778 -7.26 7.46 -2.06
CA ILE A 778 -6.03 7.39 -1.25
C ILE A 778 -4.79 7.30 -2.14
N PHE A 779 -4.85 6.49 -3.18
CA PHE A 779 -3.80 6.39 -4.18
C PHE A 779 -3.53 7.74 -4.86
N ASN A 780 -4.59 8.41 -5.32
CA ASN A 780 -4.53 9.70 -5.98
C ASN A 780 -3.97 10.78 -5.03
N ASN A 781 -4.38 10.78 -3.75
CA ASN A 781 -3.83 11.67 -2.74
C ASN A 781 -2.32 11.47 -2.55
N GLN A 782 -1.83 10.23 -2.47
CA GLN A 782 -0.39 9.96 -2.40
C GLN A 782 0.35 10.38 -3.67
N LEU A 783 -0.24 10.17 -4.84
CA LEU A 783 0.33 10.57 -6.12
C LEU A 783 0.46 12.11 -6.21
N HIS A 784 -0.54 12.84 -5.74
CA HIS A 784 -0.48 14.30 -5.61
C HIS A 784 0.52 14.78 -4.55
N LEU A 785 0.66 14.09 -3.42
CA LEU A 785 1.68 14.39 -2.42
C LEU A 785 3.10 14.22 -3.01
N LEU A 786 3.35 13.14 -3.76
CA LEU A 786 4.62 12.93 -4.48
C LEU A 786 4.89 14.00 -5.54
N LEU A 787 3.85 14.46 -6.24
CA LEU A 787 3.96 15.53 -7.23
C LEU A 787 4.32 16.87 -6.55
N ASN A 788 3.69 17.17 -5.42
CA ASN A 788 3.93 18.37 -4.63
C ASN A 788 5.30 18.35 -3.93
N TRP A 789 5.84 17.16 -3.64
CA TRP A 789 7.18 17.02 -3.08
C TRP A 789 8.28 17.60 -3.97
N ASN A 790 8.10 17.56 -5.29
CA ASN A 790 9.04 18.20 -6.21
C ASN A 790 9.03 19.74 -6.09
N GLN A 791 8.01 20.32 -5.45
CA GLN A 791 7.82 21.77 -5.29
C GLN A 791 7.97 22.24 -3.84
N GLN A 792 7.83 21.36 -2.85
CA GLN A 792 7.84 21.67 -1.41
C GLN A 792 9.07 21.06 -0.70
N THR A 793 9.56 21.74 0.34
CA THR A 793 10.67 21.26 1.21
C THR A 793 10.19 20.47 2.43
N GLN A 794 8.91 20.07 2.46
CA GLN A 794 8.34 19.27 3.55
C GLN A 794 8.51 17.77 3.24
N ILE A 795 8.75 16.98 4.28
CA ILE A 795 8.87 15.53 4.18
C ILE A 795 7.47 14.95 3.93
N VAL A 796 7.35 14.07 2.95
CA VAL A 796 6.08 13.43 2.57
C VAL A 796 5.95 12.05 3.19
N ASP A 797 4.79 11.77 3.77
CA ASP A 797 4.42 10.42 4.21
C ASP A 797 4.04 9.55 2.99
N TYR A 798 5.04 9.00 2.31
CA TYR A 798 4.86 8.12 1.15
C TYR A 798 5.00 6.65 1.55
N ASP A 799 3.98 5.84 1.24
CA ASP A 799 4.02 4.39 1.41
C ASP A 799 4.35 3.69 0.08
N ALA A 800 5.61 3.25 -0.06
CA ALA A 800 6.07 2.53 -1.25
C ALA A 800 5.32 1.21 -1.50
N LYS A 801 4.75 0.58 -0.45
CA LYS A 801 3.93 -0.63 -0.59
C LYS A 801 2.55 -0.33 -1.15
N LEU A 802 2.04 0.91 -1.05
CA LEU A 802 0.68 1.25 -1.50
C LEU A 802 0.47 0.88 -2.96
N PHE A 803 1.38 1.29 -3.86
CA PHE A 803 1.24 1.01 -5.29
C PHE A 803 1.12 -0.50 -5.58
N LYS A 804 1.99 -1.33 -4.97
CA LYS A 804 1.96 -2.80 -5.12
C LYS A 804 0.65 -3.39 -4.57
N THR A 805 0.15 -2.86 -3.46
CA THR A 805 -1.10 -3.35 -2.85
C THR A 805 -2.34 -2.95 -3.65
N THR A 806 -2.39 -1.71 -4.17
CA THR A 806 -3.46 -1.23 -5.03
C THR A 806 -3.55 -2.04 -6.32
N ILE A 807 -2.41 -2.38 -6.92
CA ILE A 807 -2.35 -3.30 -8.08
C ILE A 807 -2.96 -4.66 -7.75
N LYS A 808 -2.58 -5.26 -6.62
CA LYS A 808 -3.05 -6.60 -6.23
C LYS A 808 -4.56 -6.64 -5.97
N ILE A 809 -5.14 -5.55 -5.46
CA ILE A 809 -6.55 -5.48 -5.04
C ILE A 809 -7.47 -5.00 -6.17
N ILE A 810 -7.12 -3.90 -6.84
CA ILE A 810 -7.95 -3.25 -7.86
C ILE A 810 -7.72 -3.86 -9.26
N GLY A 811 -6.54 -4.45 -9.48
CA GLY A 811 -6.12 -4.99 -10.76
C GLY A 811 -5.40 -3.96 -11.65
N GLU A 812 -4.63 -4.46 -12.61
CA GLU A 812 -3.75 -3.63 -13.45
C GLU A 812 -4.52 -2.71 -14.42
N GLU A 813 -5.73 -3.12 -14.85
CA GLU A 813 -6.55 -2.41 -15.83
C GLU A 813 -7.19 -1.14 -15.23
N ALA A 814 -7.84 -1.28 -14.08
CA ALA A 814 -8.52 -0.16 -13.43
C ALA A 814 -7.55 0.89 -12.88
N LEU A 815 -6.33 0.49 -12.44
CA LEU A 815 -5.30 1.45 -12.03
C LEU A 815 -4.78 2.26 -13.22
N LEU A 816 -4.61 1.63 -14.39
CA LEU A 816 -4.19 2.33 -15.60
C LEU A 816 -5.27 3.31 -16.09
N GLU A 817 -6.55 2.91 -16.05
CA GLU A 817 -7.66 3.80 -16.39
C GLU A 817 -7.77 5.00 -15.46
N ASN A 818 -7.56 4.80 -14.16
CA ASN A 818 -7.55 5.88 -13.18
C ASN A 818 -6.37 6.84 -13.41
N LEU A 819 -5.16 6.34 -13.64
CA LEU A 819 -4.00 7.18 -13.97
C LEU A 819 -4.22 8.00 -15.25
N LEU A 820 -4.77 7.40 -16.30
CA LEU A 820 -5.11 8.12 -17.53
C LEU A 820 -6.21 9.16 -17.31
N HIS A 821 -7.20 8.85 -16.48
CA HIS A 821 -8.25 9.79 -16.11
C HIS A 821 -7.70 11.00 -15.34
N GLU A 822 -6.78 10.78 -14.40
CA GLU A 822 -6.11 11.88 -13.67
C GLU A 822 -5.26 12.75 -14.60
N ILE A 823 -4.50 12.13 -15.53
CA ILE A 823 -3.74 12.86 -16.53
C ILE A 823 -4.67 13.74 -17.38
N ASN A 824 -5.80 13.18 -17.83
CA ASN A 824 -6.80 13.92 -18.61
C ASN A 824 -7.38 15.09 -17.81
N GLN A 825 -7.75 14.90 -16.54
CA GLN A 825 -8.30 15.97 -15.71
C GLN A 825 -7.32 17.13 -15.48
N ILE A 826 -6.04 16.83 -15.23
CA ILE A 826 -5.03 17.85 -14.94
C ILE A 826 -4.61 18.61 -16.21
N GLN A 827 -4.63 17.94 -17.36
CA GLN A 827 -4.34 18.57 -18.64
C GLN A 827 -5.47 19.50 -19.11
N LEU A 828 -6.74 19.15 -18.84
CA LEU A 828 -7.88 20.05 -19.05
C LEU A 828 -7.77 21.34 -18.21
N LEU A 829 -7.05 21.31 -17.10
CA LEU A 829 -6.79 22.46 -16.22
C LEU A 829 -5.53 23.27 -16.62
N ASN A 830 -4.83 22.93 -17.72
CA ASN A 830 -3.68 23.66 -18.28
C ASN A 830 -2.52 23.94 -17.29
N LEU A 831 -2.26 23.02 -16.36
CA LEU A 831 -1.15 23.15 -15.41
C LEU A 831 0.14 22.53 -15.97
N LYS A 832 1.29 23.19 -15.77
CA LYS A 832 2.65 22.64 -16.08
C LYS A 832 2.95 21.32 -15.37
N SER A 833 2.09 20.86 -14.46
CA SER A 833 2.18 19.61 -13.71
C SER A 833 1.82 18.35 -14.50
N SER A 834 1.16 18.45 -15.67
CA SER A 834 0.76 17.28 -16.46
C SER A 834 1.95 16.44 -16.93
N ALA A 835 3.02 17.09 -17.42
CA ALA A 835 4.24 16.41 -17.83
C ALA A 835 4.92 15.67 -16.66
N ASN A 836 4.99 16.28 -15.48
CA ASN A 836 5.57 15.66 -14.29
C ASN A 836 4.75 14.47 -13.79
N LEU A 837 3.43 14.51 -13.95
CA LEU A 837 2.54 13.41 -13.58
C LEU A 837 2.64 12.24 -14.56
N ILE A 838 2.79 12.50 -15.86
CA ILE A 838 3.09 11.47 -16.86
C ILE A 838 4.45 10.82 -16.55
N GLU A 839 5.48 11.59 -16.23
CA GLU A 839 6.79 11.06 -15.85
C GLU A 839 6.71 10.21 -14.58
N LEU A 840 6.05 10.68 -13.53
CA LEU A 840 5.91 9.93 -12.28
C LEU A 840 5.11 8.64 -12.47
N SER A 841 4.03 8.69 -13.24
CA SER A 841 3.16 7.53 -13.51
C SER A 841 3.86 6.47 -14.35
N THR A 842 4.56 6.88 -15.42
CA THR A 842 5.36 5.96 -16.25
C THR A 842 6.51 5.36 -15.44
N TYR A 843 7.13 6.14 -14.56
CA TYR A 843 8.19 5.69 -13.67
C TYR A 843 7.72 4.68 -12.62
N LEU A 844 6.57 4.91 -11.97
CA LEU A 844 5.97 3.98 -11.02
C LEU A 844 5.62 2.63 -11.68
N ILE A 845 5.10 2.66 -12.90
CA ILE A 845 4.83 1.43 -13.67
C ILE A 845 6.14 0.73 -14.04
N ALA A 846 7.12 1.46 -14.57
CA ALA A 846 8.39 0.88 -15.01
C ALA A 846 9.16 0.24 -13.85
N THR A 847 9.25 0.90 -12.69
CA THR A 847 9.98 0.40 -11.52
C THR A 847 9.37 -0.85 -10.90
N ASN A 848 8.03 -0.98 -10.89
CA ASN A 848 7.37 -2.12 -10.25
C ASN A 848 7.26 -3.36 -11.14
N TYR A 849 7.25 -3.19 -12.46
CA TYR A 849 7.01 -4.29 -13.38
C TYR A 849 8.27 -4.79 -14.12
N ILE A 850 9.33 -4.00 -14.22
CA ILE A 850 10.43 -4.32 -15.14
C ILE A 850 11.60 -4.92 -14.38
N THR A 851 11.94 -6.16 -14.73
CA THR A 851 13.12 -6.89 -14.28
C THR A 851 14.12 -7.05 -15.44
N GLU A 852 15.40 -7.38 -15.18
CA GLU A 852 16.39 -7.59 -16.26
C GLU A 852 15.94 -8.67 -17.24
N SER A 853 15.34 -9.75 -16.72
CA SER A 853 14.81 -10.87 -17.51
C SER A 853 13.73 -10.44 -18.51
N ASN A 854 12.92 -9.45 -18.13
CA ASN A 854 11.69 -9.09 -18.85
C ASN A 854 11.86 -7.82 -19.69
N LYS A 855 12.84 -6.95 -19.39
CA LYS A 855 13.05 -5.65 -20.07
C LYS A 855 13.11 -5.78 -21.59
N SER A 856 13.90 -6.72 -22.11
CA SER A 856 14.07 -6.91 -23.57
C SER A 856 12.79 -7.41 -24.26
N GLN A 857 12.01 -8.24 -23.58
CA GLN A 857 10.75 -8.78 -24.08
C GLN A 857 9.63 -7.73 -24.06
N VAL A 858 9.55 -6.95 -22.98
CA VAL A 858 8.60 -5.83 -22.84
C VAL A 858 8.88 -4.75 -23.88
N LEU A 859 10.15 -4.35 -24.08
CA LEU A 859 10.53 -3.38 -25.12
C LEU A 859 10.17 -3.87 -26.52
N LYS A 860 10.38 -5.17 -26.82
CA LYS A 860 9.95 -5.76 -28.10
C LYS A 860 8.43 -5.67 -28.24
N CYS A 861 7.66 -6.11 -27.24
CA CYS A 861 6.19 -6.04 -27.28
C CYS A 861 5.64 -4.63 -27.48
N LEU A 862 6.23 -3.62 -26.81
CA LEU A 862 5.80 -2.22 -26.93
C LEU A 862 6.19 -1.63 -28.29
N LYS A 863 7.37 -1.97 -28.83
CA LYS A 863 7.80 -1.48 -30.15
C LYS A 863 7.09 -2.17 -31.32
N THR A 864 6.75 -3.46 -31.19
CA THR A 864 6.11 -4.24 -32.25
C THR A 864 4.58 -4.33 -32.13
N GLU A 865 3.99 -3.82 -31.04
CA GLU A 865 2.54 -3.85 -30.75
C GLU A 865 1.92 -5.25 -30.81
N GLN A 866 2.73 -6.27 -30.52
CA GLN A 866 2.35 -7.69 -30.58
C GLN A 866 2.75 -8.41 -29.28
N LEU A 867 1.84 -9.24 -28.76
CA LEU A 867 2.07 -10.04 -27.56
C LEU A 867 2.89 -11.30 -27.90
N ILE A 868 3.97 -11.54 -27.17
CA ILE A 868 4.76 -12.78 -27.28
C ILE A 868 3.94 -13.96 -26.72
N ARG A 869 3.92 -15.08 -27.44
CA ARG A 869 3.08 -16.26 -27.13
C ARG A 869 3.62 -17.10 -25.95
N ASN A 870 4.95 -17.21 -25.81
CA ASN A 870 5.59 -17.94 -24.70
C ASN A 870 5.96 -16.96 -23.59
N VAL A 871 5.40 -17.14 -22.40
CA VAL A 871 5.46 -16.17 -21.32
C VAL A 871 5.85 -16.89 -20.03
N SER A 872 6.94 -16.45 -19.41
CA SER A 872 7.32 -16.84 -18.03
C SER A 872 6.26 -16.38 -17.04
N PHE A 873 6.14 -17.05 -15.88
CA PHE A 873 5.15 -16.70 -14.87
C PHE A 873 5.26 -15.24 -14.40
N SER A 874 6.48 -14.71 -14.24
CA SER A 874 6.74 -13.30 -13.88
C SER A 874 6.23 -12.29 -14.92
N PHE A 875 6.02 -12.72 -16.16
CA PHE A 875 5.55 -11.86 -17.25
C PHE A 875 4.02 -11.87 -17.38
N LYS A 876 3.28 -12.69 -16.61
CA LYS A 876 1.80 -12.71 -16.61
C LYS A 876 1.13 -11.37 -16.24
N PRO A 877 1.47 -10.69 -15.12
CA PRO A 877 0.83 -9.43 -14.76
C PRO A 877 1.18 -8.30 -15.76
N ILE A 878 2.44 -8.24 -16.20
CA ILE A 878 2.89 -7.30 -17.23
C ILE A 878 2.18 -7.55 -18.56
N LYS A 879 1.96 -8.80 -18.95
CA LYS A 879 1.22 -9.17 -20.17
C LYS A 879 -0.22 -8.66 -20.13
N ARG A 880 -0.88 -8.66 -18.96
CA ARG A 880 -2.23 -8.10 -18.79
C ARG A 880 -2.21 -6.59 -19.03
N LEU A 881 -1.29 -5.87 -18.38
CA LEU A 881 -1.08 -4.44 -18.59
C LEU A 881 -0.78 -4.11 -20.07
N LEU A 882 0.16 -4.84 -20.69
CA LEU A 882 0.52 -4.67 -22.10
C LEU A 882 -0.65 -4.97 -23.04
N LYS A 883 -1.48 -5.98 -22.73
CA LYS A 883 -2.69 -6.29 -23.52
C LYS A 883 -3.69 -5.14 -23.48
N VAL A 884 -3.90 -4.54 -22.31
CA VAL A 884 -4.80 -3.38 -22.14
C VAL A 884 -4.24 -2.16 -22.90
N LEU A 885 -2.94 -1.86 -22.72
CA LEU A 885 -2.27 -0.75 -23.41
C LEU A 885 -2.31 -0.89 -24.93
N ILE A 886 -1.98 -2.06 -25.48
CA ILE A 886 -2.00 -2.32 -26.93
C ILE A 886 -3.44 -2.28 -27.47
N LYS A 887 -4.43 -2.77 -26.70
CA LYS A 887 -5.84 -2.70 -27.10
C LYS A 887 -6.34 -1.25 -27.13
N ARG A 888 -6.11 -0.49 -26.07
CA ARG A 888 -6.50 0.93 -25.98
C ARG A 888 -5.84 1.78 -27.08
N LYS A 889 -4.56 1.55 -27.38
CA LYS A 889 -3.89 2.24 -28.50
C LYS A 889 -4.56 1.96 -29.85
N LYS A 890 -5.04 0.74 -30.08
CA LYS A 890 -5.76 0.36 -31.31
C LYS A 890 -7.19 0.90 -31.36
N ASP A 891 -7.83 1.08 -30.20
CA ASP A 891 -9.20 1.59 -30.10
C ASP A 891 -9.26 3.14 -30.16
N CYS A 892 -8.14 3.85 -29.91
CA CYS A 892 -8.06 5.32 -29.80
C CYS A 892 -8.02 6.11 -31.12
N ASP A 893 -8.28 5.50 -32.28
CA ASP A 893 -8.39 6.24 -33.57
C ASP A 893 -9.63 7.17 -33.65
N LEU A 894 -10.47 7.24 -32.61
CA LEU A 894 -11.79 7.91 -32.64
C LEU A 894 -11.92 9.19 -31.77
N ASN A 895 -11.03 9.47 -30.81
CA ASN A 895 -11.08 10.68 -29.94
C ASN A 895 -9.75 11.47 -29.96
N VAL A 896 -9.75 12.67 -30.57
CA VAL A 896 -8.51 13.45 -30.88
C VAL A 896 -7.66 13.79 -29.66
N ILE A 897 -8.26 14.12 -28.50
CA ILE A 897 -7.52 14.57 -27.31
C ILE A 897 -7.01 13.39 -26.47
N GLU A 898 -7.84 12.37 -26.23
CA GLU A 898 -7.43 11.17 -25.49
C GLU A 898 -6.36 10.36 -26.24
N GLY A 899 -6.43 10.35 -27.58
CA GLY A 899 -5.44 9.69 -28.44
C GLY A 899 -4.05 10.32 -28.36
N GLU A 900 -3.94 11.65 -28.30
CA GLU A 900 -2.65 12.35 -28.16
C GLU A 900 -2.00 12.11 -26.79
N ILE A 901 -2.80 12.07 -25.72
CA ILE A 901 -2.32 11.83 -24.35
C ILE A 901 -1.82 10.39 -24.20
N LEU A 902 -2.58 9.42 -24.71
CA LEU A 902 -2.17 8.02 -24.67
C LEU A 902 -0.91 7.79 -25.50
N LYS A 903 -0.73 8.52 -26.62
CA LYS A 903 0.50 8.49 -27.42
C LYS A 903 1.71 9.06 -26.67
N LEU A 904 1.56 10.23 -26.03
CA LEU A 904 2.61 10.82 -25.20
C LEU A 904 3.01 9.93 -24.02
N PHE A 905 2.01 9.36 -23.33
CA PHE A 905 2.23 8.40 -22.25
C PHE A 905 2.99 7.16 -22.75
N TYR A 906 2.61 6.62 -23.92
CA TYR A 906 3.25 5.45 -24.53
C TYR A 906 4.70 5.72 -24.95
N GLU A 907 4.98 6.87 -25.58
CA GLU A 907 6.33 7.28 -25.97
C GLU A 907 7.22 7.49 -24.73
N LYS A 908 6.68 8.13 -23.68
CA LYS A 908 7.42 8.36 -22.44
C LYS A 908 7.63 7.07 -21.64
N LEU A 909 6.67 6.14 -21.69
CA LEU A 909 6.84 4.80 -21.15
C LEU A 909 7.96 4.06 -21.87
N ILE A 910 8.06 4.13 -23.20
CA ILE A 910 9.21 3.52 -23.91
C ILE A 910 10.53 4.16 -23.48
N GLU A 911 10.60 5.50 -23.42
CA GLU A 911 11.82 6.21 -23.00
C GLU A 911 12.24 5.85 -21.56
N THR A 912 11.28 5.76 -20.62
CA THR A 912 11.56 5.38 -19.23
C THR A 912 12.04 3.93 -19.13
N ILE A 913 11.47 2.99 -19.90
CA ILE A 913 11.92 1.60 -19.92
C ILE A 913 13.32 1.46 -20.53
N GLU A 914 13.62 2.22 -21.59
CA GLU A 914 14.95 2.21 -22.19
C GLU A 914 16.01 2.70 -21.20
N THR A 915 15.71 3.78 -20.47
CA THR A 915 16.62 4.43 -19.51
C THR A 915 16.75 3.73 -18.17
N LEU A 916 15.77 2.93 -17.74
CA LEU A 916 15.80 2.22 -16.46
C LEU A 916 16.63 0.94 -16.59
N ILE A 917 17.77 0.83 -15.88
CA ILE A 917 18.38 -0.49 -15.64
C ILE A 917 17.67 -1.12 -14.45
N PRO A 918 16.91 -2.20 -14.65
CA PRO A 918 16.32 -2.91 -13.54
C PRO A 918 17.44 -3.55 -12.72
N LEU A 919 17.38 -3.39 -11.41
CA LEU A 919 18.19 -4.17 -10.48
C LEU A 919 17.46 -5.50 -10.28
N SER A 920 17.82 -6.53 -11.03
CA SER A 920 17.46 -7.90 -10.67
C SER A 920 18.69 -8.76 -10.71
#